data_AF-A0A1F2QHE9-F1
#
_entry.id   AF-A0A1F2QHE9-F1
#
_cell.length_a   1.000
_cell.length_b   1.000
_cell.length_c   1.000
_cell.angle_alpha   90.00
_cell.angle_beta   90.00
_cell.angle_gamma   90.00
#
_symmetry.space_group_name_H-M   'P 1'
#
loop_
_entity.id
_entity.type
_entity.pdbx_description
1 polymer ?
#
loop_
_entity_poly.entity_id
_entity_poly.type
_entity_poly.pdbx_seq_one_letter_code
_entity_poly.pdbx_strand_id
1 'polypeptide(L)'
;MAAWLASAGQATAATHPFSPKHKKWLEEEVVYIISDEEKKFFRQLPTEAERDGFIERFWLARDPTSDTPENEFKDEHYRRIEYANQYFSEGRGRTGWRTDRGQMYIVLGKPNQVTKYPWHNAVRPTELWFYSNTRPSLPNFFYLLFFQPDDASDYRLYSPVIDGPTKLAKGSGTENNPRGAFQQLTQVSAEMARSSLTFLTDEPIDLQSFTATMASDSMVTRIYNLPNDRFTKEMLHRRQALREMVKTRVTFEPDVLEVEWVPLRDPDGHTSLHLLLLLPATLQDLATQAADNYRVIARVNTLVRTAAGQPLFQQTHSGTYSYTAEAYERLKELPFAYEDRLPLPPGDYDLDFVFQDEIKGALYLARKRVSVTAPEGLQVSPLVPYEEAVRAEDPAAPRPFGFFDLRFVPSARKEFGRGEKLKVFFQIYLPQSGRSYAEGDTLQVDYTLGSPTGGGVRHTESEPIAKQQFDAQGTVLHGKAFSLNELEPGSYRLIVTVTDPATKVSASETLTFKVAQMRGDLGRTTITNGRLAEDARQGWLDYRRALCEAGQNRLEAAIPLLEDALGRNPNLGPARDKLATLLFQRGDHARVAALADSATIAPDTGLDAILAYLSALEETGQRSRAIELGEQAVAILAPAGALYEEMAALYEKSGQGARAQEMRDRARQTGEPRKPTTN
;
A
#
# COMPACT_ATOMS: atom_id res chain seq x y z
N MET A 1 17.44 -3.60 3.66
CA MET A 1 18.37 -2.79 4.46
C MET A 1 19.69 -2.64 3.69
N ALA A 2 19.75 -1.76 2.68
CA ALA A 2 20.95 -1.62 1.84
C ALA A 2 21.13 -0.23 1.18
N ALA A 3 20.62 0.85 1.81
CA ALA A 3 20.78 2.21 1.26
C ALA A 3 21.05 3.29 2.32
N TRP A 4 21.68 2.94 3.45
CA TRP A 4 22.06 3.92 4.49
C TRP A 4 23.47 3.69 5.07
N LEU A 5 24.39 3.10 4.31
CA LEU A 5 25.78 2.86 4.73
C LEU A 5 26.83 3.72 4.00
N ALA A 6 26.48 4.92 3.54
CA ALA A 6 27.43 5.80 2.86
C ALA A 6 27.44 7.23 3.41
N SER A 7 27.72 7.38 4.70
CA SER A 7 28.48 8.54 5.24
C SER A 7 28.78 8.34 6.73
N ALA A 8 29.79 7.54 7.05
CA ALA A 8 30.45 7.62 8.33
C ALA A 8 31.93 7.31 8.12
N GLY A 9 32.73 8.37 8.01
CA GLY A 9 34.18 8.26 8.08
C GLY A 9 34.60 7.56 9.38
N GLN A 10 35.71 6.83 9.33
CA GLN A 10 36.31 6.13 10.46
C GLN A 10 36.48 7.08 11.66
N ALA A 11 35.59 6.98 12.64
CA ALA A 11 35.76 7.56 13.96
C ALA A 11 35.95 6.42 14.97
N THR A 12 37.11 6.41 15.59
CA THR A 12 37.50 5.56 16.72
C THR A 12 36.41 5.50 17.79
N ALA A 13 36.12 4.28 18.29
CA ALA A 13 35.09 4.01 19.29
C ALA A 13 35.38 4.71 20.63
N ALA A 14 34.88 5.94 20.79
CA ALA A 14 34.75 6.58 22.09
C ALA A 14 33.46 6.05 22.74
N THR A 15 33.60 5.21 23.78
CA THR A 15 32.47 4.83 24.66
C THR A 15 32.03 6.05 25.45
N HIS A 16 30.99 6.73 24.96
CA HIS A 16 30.33 7.80 25.70
C HIS A 16 29.57 7.20 26.89
N PRO A 17 29.81 7.64 28.15
CA PRO A 17 29.13 7.08 29.32
C PRO A 17 27.61 7.23 29.22
N PHE A 18 26.87 6.24 29.74
CA PHE A 18 25.42 6.28 29.80
C PHE A 18 24.94 7.11 30.99
N SER A 19 23.86 7.85 30.80
CA SER A 19 23.07 8.37 31.92
C SER A 19 22.50 7.20 32.74
N PRO A 20 22.16 7.39 34.03
CA PRO A 20 21.49 6.37 34.84
C PRO A 20 20.21 5.83 34.18
N LYS A 21 19.45 6.71 33.51
CA LYS A 21 18.23 6.36 32.76
C LYS A 21 18.53 5.41 31.60
N HIS A 22 19.47 5.76 30.73
CA HIS A 22 19.81 4.93 29.55
C HIS A 22 20.44 3.61 29.94
N LYS A 23 21.23 3.59 31.03
CA LYS A 23 21.81 2.37 31.57
C LYS A 23 20.71 1.42 32.07
N LYS A 24 19.78 1.93 32.89
CA LYS A 24 18.65 1.13 33.39
C LYS A 24 17.79 0.58 32.25
N TRP A 25 17.46 1.42 31.27
CA TRP A 25 16.68 0.98 30.11
C TRP A 25 17.34 -0.19 29.38
N LEU A 26 18.62 -0.07 29.03
CA LEU A 26 19.35 -1.07 28.27
C LEU A 26 19.64 -2.36 29.06
N GLU A 27 19.97 -2.24 30.34
CA GLU A 27 20.47 -3.35 31.15
C GLU A 27 19.39 -4.06 31.95
N GLU A 28 18.23 -3.42 32.17
CA GLU A 28 17.15 -3.98 32.98
C GLU A 28 15.83 -4.05 32.19
N GLU A 29 15.41 -2.95 31.56
CA GLU A 29 14.06 -2.86 31.02
C GLU A 29 13.89 -3.63 29.71
N VAL A 30 14.84 -3.55 28.78
CA VAL A 30 14.71 -4.19 27.44
C VAL A 30 15.66 -5.37 27.23
N VAL A 31 16.38 -5.80 28.27
CA VAL A 31 17.48 -6.78 28.19
C VAL A 31 17.10 -8.11 27.51
N TYR A 32 15.83 -8.52 27.58
CA TYR A 32 15.33 -9.77 26.98
C TYR A 32 14.62 -9.60 25.63
N ILE A 33 14.43 -8.36 25.16
CA ILE A 33 13.68 -8.05 23.93
C ILE A 33 14.47 -7.19 22.91
N ILE A 34 15.62 -6.65 23.33
CA ILE A 34 16.56 -5.96 22.45
C ILE A 34 17.47 -6.95 21.72
N SER A 35 17.61 -6.81 20.41
CA SER A 35 18.52 -7.62 19.61
C SER A 35 19.98 -7.20 19.81
N ASP A 36 20.92 -8.07 19.45
CA ASP A 36 22.36 -7.77 19.56
C ASP A 36 22.77 -6.58 18.67
N GLU A 37 22.12 -6.46 17.52
CA GLU A 37 22.32 -5.39 16.54
C GLU A 37 21.81 -4.05 17.08
N GLU A 38 20.59 -4.01 17.60
CA GLU A 38 20.01 -2.83 18.26
C GLU A 38 20.84 -2.40 19.48
N LYS A 39 21.30 -3.37 20.29
CA LYS A 39 22.15 -3.12 21.46
C LYS A 39 23.52 -2.55 21.05
N LYS A 40 24.13 -3.07 19.99
CA LYS A 40 25.39 -2.54 19.45
C LYS A 40 25.21 -1.11 18.95
N PHE A 41 24.14 -0.86 18.19
CA PHE A 41 23.83 0.47 17.67
C PHE A 41 23.58 1.48 18.79
N PHE A 42 22.77 1.13 19.80
CA PHE A 42 22.48 2.00 20.94
C PHE A 42 23.74 2.42 21.70
N ARG A 43 24.72 1.51 21.83
CA ARG A 43 26.03 1.80 22.46
C ARG A 43 26.90 2.78 21.68
N GLN A 44 26.69 2.88 20.37
CA GLN A 44 27.45 3.78 19.49
C GLN A 44 26.86 5.19 19.42
N LEU A 45 25.64 5.41 19.92
CA LEU A 45 25.01 6.73 19.89
C LEU A 45 25.73 7.72 20.83
N PRO A 46 26.22 8.86 20.30
CA PRO A 46 27.06 9.78 21.06
C PRO A 46 26.29 10.67 22.05
N THR A 47 25.04 11.05 21.76
CA THR A 47 24.28 12.00 22.58
C THR A 47 23.09 11.36 23.32
N GLU A 48 22.66 12.00 24.41
CA GLU A 48 21.44 11.59 25.14
C GLU A 48 20.18 11.73 24.29
N ALA A 49 20.10 12.78 23.45
CA ALA A 49 18.97 13.01 22.56
C ALA A 49 18.82 11.90 21.50
N GLU A 50 19.92 11.45 20.91
CA GLU A 50 19.89 10.33 19.96
C GLU A 50 19.48 9.01 20.62
N ARG A 51 19.91 8.80 21.87
CA ARG A 51 19.52 7.64 22.68
C ARG A 51 18.05 7.67 23.04
N ASP A 52 17.51 8.82 23.45
CA ASP A 52 16.08 8.97 23.72
C ASP A 52 15.26 8.74 22.44
N GLY A 53 15.69 9.29 21.30
CA GLY A 53 15.05 9.02 20.01
C GLY A 53 15.15 7.55 19.59
N PHE A 54 16.23 6.84 19.93
CA PHE A 54 16.32 5.40 19.71
C PHE A 54 15.31 4.63 20.56
N ILE A 55 15.19 4.96 21.85
CA ILE A 55 14.23 4.32 22.77
C ILE A 55 12.80 4.48 22.26
N GLU A 56 12.45 5.68 21.79
CA GLU A 56 11.15 5.94 21.19
C GLU A 56 10.90 5.04 19.97
N ARG A 57 11.85 5.01 19.02
CA ARG A 57 11.75 4.16 17.81
C ARG A 57 11.73 2.67 18.14
N PHE A 58 12.45 2.24 19.17
CA PHE A 58 12.50 0.86 19.64
C PHE A 58 11.11 0.37 20.06
N TRP A 59 10.41 1.18 20.85
CA TRP A 59 9.06 0.87 21.30
C TRP A 59 8.06 0.95 20.17
N LEU A 60 8.14 1.99 19.33
CA LEU A 60 7.29 2.12 18.14
C LEU A 60 7.41 0.88 17.23
N ALA A 61 8.60 0.36 16.98
CA ALA A 61 8.74 -0.83 16.12
C ALA A 61 7.99 -2.08 16.65
N ARG A 62 7.75 -2.15 17.96
CA ARG A 62 7.17 -3.31 18.65
C ARG A 62 5.68 -3.17 18.95
N ASP A 63 5.11 -2.00 18.71
CA ASP A 63 3.69 -1.73 18.88
C ASP A 63 2.84 -2.48 17.82
N PRO A 64 1.89 -3.35 18.25
CA PRO A 64 1.04 -4.15 17.39
C PRO A 64 -0.15 -3.38 16.78
N THR A 65 -0.55 -2.26 17.36
CA THR A 65 -1.78 -1.51 17.03
C THR A 65 -1.49 0.00 17.06
N SER A 66 -1.11 0.57 15.92
CA SER A 66 -0.74 2.00 15.84
C SER A 66 -1.91 2.98 15.87
N ASP A 67 -3.15 2.50 16.06
CA ASP A 67 -4.37 3.28 16.01
C ASP A 67 -4.72 3.89 17.39
N THR A 68 -4.04 3.46 18.45
CA THR A 68 -4.10 4.00 19.80
C THR A 68 -2.82 4.80 20.09
N PRO A 69 -2.91 5.90 20.86
CA PRO A 69 -1.72 6.63 21.30
C PRO A 69 -0.86 5.82 22.30
N GLU A 70 -1.44 4.82 22.96
CA GLU A 70 -0.76 3.89 23.85
C GLU A 70 -0.08 2.75 23.09
N ASN A 71 1.10 2.32 23.55
CA ASN A 71 1.80 1.17 22.98
C ASN A 71 1.50 -0.06 23.84
N GLU A 72 0.53 -0.87 23.42
CA GLU A 72 0.06 -2.00 24.23
C GLU A 72 1.14 -3.03 24.49
N PHE A 73 2.09 -3.21 23.56
CA PHE A 73 3.22 -4.11 23.77
C PHE A 73 4.17 -3.58 24.84
N LYS A 74 4.48 -2.28 24.82
CA LYS A 74 5.31 -1.63 25.84
C LYS A 74 4.65 -1.75 27.20
N ASP A 75 3.36 -1.44 27.31
CA ASP A 75 2.62 -1.46 28.57
C ASP A 75 2.54 -2.89 29.13
N GLU A 76 2.22 -3.86 28.29
CA GLU A 76 2.21 -5.28 28.66
C GLU A 76 3.62 -5.77 29.05
N HIS A 77 4.67 -5.32 28.38
CA HIS A 77 6.05 -5.68 28.71
C HIS A 77 6.45 -5.17 30.11
N TYR A 78 6.17 -3.90 30.43
CA TYR A 78 6.43 -3.38 31.77
C TYR A 78 5.56 -4.06 32.83
N ARG A 79 4.29 -4.37 32.51
CA ARG A 79 3.41 -5.17 33.39
C ARG A 79 4.01 -6.54 33.68
N ARG A 80 4.65 -7.20 32.70
CA ARG A 80 5.32 -8.50 32.91
C ARG A 80 6.56 -8.38 33.78
N ILE A 81 7.34 -7.30 33.65
CA ILE A 81 8.49 -7.03 34.54
C ILE A 81 8.00 -6.82 35.98
N GLU A 82 6.95 -6.01 36.17
CA GLU A 82 6.36 -5.77 37.48
C GLU A 82 5.82 -7.07 38.08
N TYR A 83 5.05 -7.84 37.32
CA TYR A 83 4.56 -9.15 37.73
C TYR A 83 5.72 -10.08 38.12
N ALA A 84 6.77 -10.16 37.29
CA ALA A 84 7.93 -10.98 37.60
C ALA A 84 8.60 -10.54 38.91
N ASN A 85 8.77 -9.24 39.13
CA ASN A 85 9.32 -8.70 40.36
C ASN A 85 8.41 -8.92 41.58
N GLN A 86 7.10 -8.94 41.42
CA GLN A 86 6.17 -9.18 42.52
C GLN A 86 6.09 -10.66 42.90
N TYR A 87 6.04 -11.56 41.92
CA TYR A 87 5.71 -12.97 42.14
C TYR A 87 6.91 -13.93 42.04
N PHE A 88 8.03 -13.51 41.44
CA PHE A 88 9.23 -14.35 41.30
C PHE A 88 10.45 -13.81 42.03
N SER A 89 10.31 -12.74 42.83
CA SER A 89 11.35 -12.30 43.77
C SER A 89 11.33 -13.19 45.03
N GLU A 90 11.68 -14.46 44.87
CA GLU A 90 11.80 -15.42 45.95
C GLU A 90 13.29 -15.76 46.15
N GLY A 91 13.77 -15.74 47.40
CA GLY A 91 15.12 -16.18 47.76
C GLY A 91 16.28 -15.19 47.48
N ARG A 92 17.20 -15.08 48.46
CA ARG A 92 18.51 -14.39 48.42
C ARG A 92 18.61 -13.00 47.73
N GLY A 93 17.53 -12.21 47.71
CA GLY A 93 17.56 -10.82 47.25
C GLY A 93 17.75 -10.63 45.73
N ARG A 94 17.50 -11.67 44.91
CA ARG A 94 17.42 -11.52 43.46
C ARG A 94 16.07 -10.91 43.08
N THR A 95 16.11 -9.88 42.23
CA THR A 95 14.90 -9.28 41.67
C THR A 95 14.27 -10.23 40.67
N GLY A 96 12.94 -10.39 40.73
CA GLY A 96 12.22 -11.41 39.99
C GLY A 96 12.45 -11.42 38.48
N TRP A 97 12.67 -10.26 37.84
CA TRP A 97 13.02 -10.20 36.41
C TRP A 97 14.30 -10.95 36.05
N ARG A 98 15.24 -11.11 36.99
CA ARG A 98 16.52 -11.83 36.80
C ARG A 98 16.42 -13.34 37.03
N THR A 99 15.25 -13.84 37.44
CA THR A 99 15.04 -15.28 37.65
C THR A 99 14.63 -15.96 36.36
N ASP A 100 14.85 -17.28 36.24
CA ASP A 100 14.47 -18.02 35.03
C ASP A 100 12.96 -17.96 34.76
N ARG A 101 12.14 -18.05 35.82
CA ARG A 101 10.67 -17.88 35.72
C ARG A 101 10.33 -16.47 35.24
N GLY A 102 10.96 -15.45 35.81
CA GLY A 102 10.74 -14.06 35.40
C GLY A 102 11.14 -13.80 33.96
N GLN A 103 12.30 -14.29 33.54
CA GLN A 103 12.76 -14.15 32.16
C GLN A 103 11.81 -14.82 31.18
N MET A 104 11.38 -16.07 31.45
CA MET A 104 10.43 -16.78 30.58
C MET A 104 9.07 -16.08 30.54
N TYR A 105 8.58 -15.58 31.68
CA TYR A 105 7.34 -14.82 31.76
C TYR A 105 7.41 -13.49 31.00
N ILE A 106 8.54 -12.78 31.05
CA ILE A 106 8.72 -11.53 30.30
C ILE A 106 8.71 -11.82 28.78
N VAL A 107 9.48 -12.81 28.34
CA VAL A 107 9.65 -13.13 26.91
C VAL A 107 8.39 -13.73 26.28
N LEU A 108 7.77 -14.72 26.94
CA LEU A 108 6.64 -15.48 26.40
C LEU A 108 5.28 -14.96 26.86
N GLY A 109 5.24 -14.25 27.99
CA GLY A 109 4.00 -13.85 28.65
C GLY A 109 3.46 -14.92 29.59
N LYS A 110 2.23 -14.71 30.04
CA LYS A 110 1.53 -15.63 30.93
C LYS A 110 1.34 -17.00 30.27
N PRO A 111 1.76 -18.11 30.90
CA PRO A 111 1.49 -19.45 30.39
C PRO A 111 -0.01 -19.74 30.35
N ASN A 112 -0.42 -20.58 29.39
CA ASN A 112 -1.81 -21.00 29.25
C ASN A 112 -2.28 -21.81 30.47
N GLN A 113 -1.40 -22.63 31.02
CA GLN A 113 -1.64 -23.41 32.24
C GLN A 113 -0.38 -23.48 33.08
N VAL A 114 -0.54 -23.39 34.39
CA VAL A 114 0.51 -23.64 35.38
C VAL A 114 0.05 -24.74 36.31
N THR A 115 0.75 -25.87 36.29
CA THR A 115 0.53 -26.95 37.26
C THR A 115 1.64 -26.88 38.30
N LYS A 116 1.26 -26.61 39.54
CA LYS A 116 2.19 -26.54 40.67
C LYS A 116 2.18 -27.85 41.43
N TYR A 117 3.35 -28.32 41.80
CA TYR A 117 3.55 -29.49 42.63
C TYR A 117 4.29 -29.07 43.91
N PRO A 118 3.61 -28.34 44.83
CA PRO A 118 4.21 -27.95 46.09
C PRO A 118 4.36 -29.18 46.98
N TRP A 119 5.59 -29.44 47.45
CA TRP A 119 5.89 -30.36 48.56
C TRP A 119 5.22 -31.74 48.47
N HIS A 120 5.34 -32.41 47.33
CA HIS A 120 4.96 -33.80 47.21
C HIS A 120 6.11 -34.69 47.70
N ASN A 121 5.86 -35.69 48.54
CA ASN A 121 6.92 -36.57 49.08
C ASN A 121 7.77 -37.23 47.97
N ALA A 122 7.21 -37.38 46.77
CA ALA A 122 7.83 -38.02 45.63
C ALA A 122 8.53 -37.07 44.63
N VAL A 123 8.35 -35.75 44.71
CA VAL A 123 8.94 -34.80 43.74
C VAL A 123 9.44 -33.52 44.40
N ARG A 124 10.51 -32.93 43.88
CA ARG A 124 10.94 -31.59 44.29
C ARG A 124 9.87 -30.55 43.98
N PRO A 125 9.81 -29.42 44.71
CA PRO A 125 8.93 -28.31 44.38
C PRO A 125 9.11 -27.92 42.91
N THR A 126 8.03 -28.03 42.14
CA THR A 126 8.05 -27.93 40.68
C THR A 126 6.87 -27.14 40.18
N GLU A 127 7.09 -26.30 39.17
CA GLU A 127 6.05 -25.67 38.38
C GLU A 127 6.20 -26.10 36.92
N LEU A 128 5.13 -26.68 36.36
CA LEU A 128 5.05 -27.06 34.96
C LEU A 128 4.17 -26.03 34.22
N TRP A 129 4.77 -25.31 33.29
CA TRP A 129 4.11 -24.26 32.52
C TRP A 129 3.85 -24.78 31.10
N PHE A 130 2.61 -24.66 30.64
CA PHE A 130 2.22 -25.01 29.28
C PHE A 130 1.98 -23.75 28.45
N TYR A 131 2.54 -23.74 27.23
CA TYR A 131 2.36 -22.67 26.26
C TYR A 131 1.74 -23.20 24.97
N SER A 132 0.70 -22.51 24.51
CA SER A 132 0.26 -22.52 23.13
C SER A 132 0.76 -21.25 22.45
N ASN A 133 1.43 -21.37 21.32
CA ASN A 133 2.02 -20.23 20.62
C ASN A 133 1.81 -20.36 19.10
N THR A 134 1.80 -19.23 18.39
CA THR A 134 1.66 -19.17 16.92
C THR A 134 2.91 -18.63 16.22
N ARG A 135 3.98 -18.30 16.96
CA ARG A 135 5.25 -17.85 16.39
C ARG A 135 5.91 -18.98 15.58
N PRO A 136 6.29 -18.75 14.31
CA PRO A 136 6.90 -19.77 13.46
C PRO A 136 8.21 -20.37 13.99
N SER A 137 8.96 -19.63 14.83
CA SER A 137 10.26 -20.06 15.37
C SER A 137 10.17 -21.00 16.57
N LEU A 138 8.98 -21.20 17.14
CA LEU A 138 8.73 -22.09 18.28
C LEU A 138 7.64 -23.12 17.93
N PRO A 139 7.64 -24.28 18.59
CA PRO A 139 6.54 -25.24 18.49
C PRO A 139 5.20 -24.62 18.90
N ASN A 140 4.11 -25.14 18.34
CA ASN A 140 2.76 -24.66 18.66
C ASN A 140 2.36 -24.95 20.10
N PHE A 141 2.82 -26.08 20.65
CA PHE A 141 2.52 -26.51 22.01
C PHE A 141 3.76 -27.09 22.67
N PHE A 142 4.19 -26.50 23.77
CA PHE A 142 5.34 -26.96 24.53
C PHE A 142 5.22 -26.66 26.02
N TYR A 143 6.02 -27.36 26.81
CA TYR A 143 6.14 -27.15 28.24
C TYR A 143 7.44 -26.43 28.61
N LEU A 144 7.45 -25.78 29.76
CA LEU A 144 8.66 -25.38 30.48
C LEU A 144 8.50 -25.86 31.92
N LEU A 145 9.54 -26.51 32.44
CA LEU A 145 9.54 -27.03 33.80
C LEU A 145 10.52 -26.23 34.65
N PHE A 146 10.07 -25.72 35.78
CA PHE A 146 10.90 -25.04 36.76
C PHE A 146 10.89 -25.83 38.06
N PHE A 147 12.05 -25.98 38.70
CA PHE A 147 12.13 -26.69 39.96
C PHE A 147 13.15 -26.08 40.91
N GLN A 148 13.01 -26.38 42.20
CA GLN A 148 13.97 -26.03 43.23
C GLN A 148 14.92 -27.21 43.49
N PRO A 149 16.22 -27.07 43.18
CA PRO A 149 17.20 -28.14 43.42
C PRO A 149 17.38 -28.49 44.90
N ASP A 150 17.17 -27.53 45.79
CA ASP A 150 17.13 -27.69 47.24
C ASP A 150 16.14 -26.68 47.84
N ASP A 151 15.76 -26.89 49.10
CA ASP A 151 14.70 -26.11 49.78
C ASP A 151 15.08 -24.64 50.02
N ALA A 152 16.35 -24.26 49.77
CA ALA A 152 16.88 -22.91 49.94
C ALA A 152 17.22 -22.21 48.60
N SER A 153 16.98 -22.88 47.47
CA SER A 153 17.30 -22.38 46.13
C SER A 153 16.08 -21.81 45.43
N ASP A 154 16.31 -20.79 44.61
CA ASP A 154 15.28 -20.24 43.73
C ASP A 154 14.88 -21.29 42.68
N TYR A 155 13.66 -21.18 42.15
CA TYR A 155 13.25 -21.97 41.00
C TYR A 155 14.14 -21.64 39.79
N ARG A 156 14.73 -22.69 39.20
CA ARG A 156 15.47 -22.59 37.95
C ARG A 156 14.80 -23.40 36.85
N LEU A 157 15.05 -23.04 35.60
CA LEU A 157 14.61 -23.81 34.45
C LEU A 157 15.31 -25.18 34.47
N TYR A 158 14.51 -26.22 34.31
CA TYR A 158 14.96 -27.60 34.19
C TYR A 158 15.44 -27.86 32.77
N SER A 159 16.52 -28.63 32.63
CA SER A 159 17.00 -29.13 31.34
C SER A 159 16.79 -30.64 31.27
N PRO A 160 15.94 -31.16 30.37
CA PRO A 160 15.76 -32.61 30.22
C PRO A 160 17.06 -33.36 29.95
N VAL A 161 18.03 -32.76 29.25
CA VAL A 161 19.33 -33.38 28.93
C VAL A 161 20.28 -33.36 30.13
N ILE A 162 20.37 -32.23 30.85
CA ILE A 162 21.35 -32.07 31.95
C ILE A 162 20.83 -32.65 33.26
N ASP A 163 19.57 -32.41 33.58
CA ASP A 163 18.99 -32.75 34.88
C ASP A 163 18.44 -34.17 34.90
N GLY A 164 17.61 -34.51 33.91
CA GLY A 164 16.96 -35.81 33.80
C GLY A 164 16.02 -36.15 34.96
N PRO A 165 15.23 -37.24 34.84
CA PRO A 165 14.16 -37.58 35.78
C PRO A 165 14.64 -37.73 37.24
N THR A 166 15.88 -38.20 37.42
CA THR A 166 16.49 -38.46 38.74
C THR A 166 16.69 -37.19 39.55
N LYS A 167 16.87 -36.03 38.91
CA LYS A 167 17.04 -34.75 39.61
C LYS A 167 15.72 -34.24 40.18
N LEU A 168 14.60 -34.61 39.55
CA LEU A 168 13.27 -34.15 39.90
C LEU A 168 12.60 -35.03 40.98
N ALA A 169 12.73 -36.35 40.86
CA ALA A 169 12.12 -37.31 41.78
C ALA A 169 12.82 -37.36 43.16
N LYS A 170 12.05 -37.60 44.23
CA LYS A 170 12.53 -37.78 45.61
C LYS A 170 12.09 -39.16 46.14
N GLY A 171 13.00 -39.98 46.64
CA GLY A 171 12.65 -41.26 47.25
C GLY A 171 13.74 -42.32 47.16
N SER A 172 13.59 -43.42 47.90
CA SER A 172 14.50 -44.56 47.78
C SER A 172 14.32 -45.24 46.42
N GLY A 173 15.42 -45.44 45.68
CA GLY A 173 15.40 -46.12 44.38
C GLY A 173 15.32 -45.23 43.15
N THR A 174 15.35 -43.89 43.31
CA THR A 174 15.46 -42.93 42.18
C THR A 174 16.88 -42.46 41.91
N GLU A 175 17.77 -42.56 42.89
CA GLU A 175 19.17 -42.19 42.78
C GLU A 175 19.88 -43.11 41.78
N ASN A 176 20.53 -42.53 40.77
CA ASN A 176 21.17 -43.26 39.66
C ASN A 176 20.24 -44.22 38.90
N ASN A 177 18.91 -44.03 38.97
CA ASN A 177 17.92 -44.88 38.32
C ASN A 177 16.87 -44.04 37.56
N PRO A 178 17.16 -43.62 36.32
CA PRO A 178 16.23 -42.83 35.49
C PRO A 178 14.87 -43.50 35.28
N ARG A 179 14.84 -44.83 35.13
CA ARG A 179 13.60 -45.60 34.98
C ARG A 179 12.73 -45.53 36.24
N GLY A 180 13.34 -45.77 37.41
CA GLY A 180 12.63 -45.70 38.69
C GLY A 180 12.13 -44.29 38.98
N ALA A 181 12.96 -43.28 38.71
CA ALA A 181 12.57 -41.88 38.82
C ALA A 181 11.39 -41.54 37.88
N PHE A 182 11.43 -41.93 36.61
CA PHE A 182 10.34 -41.70 35.67
C PHE A 182 9.04 -42.39 36.08
N GLN A 183 9.11 -43.65 36.52
CA GLN A 183 7.95 -44.40 37.01
C GLN A 183 7.32 -43.71 38.23
N GLN A 184 8.15 -43.22 39.15
CA GLN A 184 7.67 -42.47 40.30
C GLN A 184 7.03 -41.14 39.92
N LEU A 185 7.63 -40.39 38.99
CA LEU A 185 7.01 -39.17 38.46
C LEU A 185 5.67 -39.48 37.77
N THR A 186 5.55 -40.62 37.10
CA THR A 186 4.30 -41.05 36.43
C THR A 186 3.17 -41.26 37.42
N GLN A 187 3.48 -41.75 38.63
CA GLN A 187 2.50 -41.88 39.71
C GLN A 187 2.02 -40.52 40.24
N VAL A 188 2.84 -39.48 40.11
CA VAL A 188 2.46 -38.09 40.46
C VAL A 188 1.63 -37.48 39.34
N SER A 189 2.16 -37.49 38.11
CA SER A 189 1.50 -37.00 36.91
C SER A 189 2.21 -37.52 35.66
N ALA A 190 1.42 -38.06 34.72
CA ALA A 190 1.95 -38.50 33.42
C ALA A 190 2.58 -37.33 32.63
N GLU A 191 2.02 -36.12 32.74
CA GLU A 191 2.55 -34.92 32.09
C GLU A 191 3.91 -34.53 32.69
N MET A 192 4.04 -34.55 34.02
CA MET A 192 5.31 -34.27 34.69
C MET A 192 6.39 -35.29 34.32
N ALA A 193 6.06 -36.57 34.33
CA ALA A 193 7.00 -37.63 33.95
C ALA A 193 7.49 -37.42 32.53
N ARG A 194 6.58 -37.16 31.59
CA ARG A 194 6.94 -36.86 30.20
C ARG A 194 7.81 -35.60 30.11
N SER A 195 7.44 -34.51 30.79
CA SER A 195 8.20 -33.24 30.79
C SER A 195 9.59 -33.34 31.42
N SER A 196 9.87 -34.40 32.18
CA SER A 196 11.23 -34.70 32.64
C SER A 196 12.16 -35.17 31.51
N LEU A 197 11.61 -35.62 30.37
CA LEU A 197 12.35 -36.11 29.20
C LEU A 197 12.18 -35.22 27.95
N THR A 198 11.02 -34.60 27.75
CA THR A 198 10.81 -33.68 26.63
C THR A 198 9.77 -32.61 26.95
N PHE A 199 10.05 -31.39 26.50
CA PHE A 199 9.11 -30.28 26.51
C PHE A 199 8.16 -30.28 25.32
N LEU A 200 8.42 -31.10 24.30
CA LEU A 200 7.64 -31.16 23.09
C LEU A 200 6.48 -32.16 23.24
N THR A 201 5.30 -31.74 22.78
CA THR A 201 4.07 -32.54 22.89
C THR A 201 4.02 -33.68 21.88
N ASP A 202 4.71 -33.54 20.75
CA ASP A 202 4.73 -34.45 19.60
C ASP A 202 5.99 -35.34 19.54
N GLU A 203 7.00 -35.08 20.37
CA GLU A 203 8.23 -35.85 20.37
C GLU A 203 8.08 -37.22 21.06
N PRO A 204 8.50 -38.34 20.45
CA PRO A 204 8.48 -39.63 21.13
C PRO A 204 9.50 -39.65 22.29
N ILE A 205 9.13 -40.31 23.40
CA ILE A 205 10.03 -40.51 24.55
C ILE A 205 10.68 -41.89 24.48
N ASP A 206 11.96 -41.96 24.81
CA ASP A 206 12.67 -43.23 24.93
C ASP A 206 12.39 -43.89 26.28
N LEU A 207 11.49 -44.88 26.28
CA LEU A 207 11.13 -45.66 27.47
C LEU A 207 12.10 -46.82 27.76
N GLN A 208 13.13 -47.02 26.94
CA GLN A 208 14.19 -48.00 27.19
C GLN A 208 15.34 -47.36 27.97
N SER A 209 15.87 -46.25 27.47
CA SER A 209 17.01 -45.57 28.07
C SER A 209 16.64 -44.41 29.00
N PHE A 210 15.40 -43.87 28.90
CA PHE A 210 14.93 -42.69 29.65
C PHE A 210 15.87 -41.48 29.47
N THR A 211 16.43 -41.34 28.26
CA THR A 211 17.27 -40.20 27.89
C THR A 211 16.47 -39.16 27.13
N ALA A 212 16.79 -37.89 27.37
CA ALA A 212 16.21 -36.78 26.65
C ALA A 212 16.99 -36.47 25.37
N THR A 213 16.30 -35.95 24.35
CA THR A 213 16.97 -35.38 23.17
C THR A 213 17.34 -33.92 23.40
N MET A 214 18.22 -33.38 22.57
CA MET A 214 18.57 -31.95 22.58
C MET A 214 17.45 -31.03 22.05
N ALA A 215 16.31 -31.57 21.59
CA ALA A 215 15.26 -30.77 20.98
C ALA A 215 14.68 -29.74 21.95
N SER A 216 14.49 -30.13 23.22
CA SER A 216 13.97 -29.27 24.29
C SER A 216 14.94 -28.12 24.62
N ASP A 217 16.23 -28.42 24.82
CA ASP A 217 17.24 -27.37 25.09
C ASP A 217 17.51 -26.48 23.87
N SER A 218 17.38 -27.02 22.66
CA SER A 218 17.46 -26.24 21.42
C SER A 218 16.28 -25.28 21.27
N MET A 219 15.08 -25.69 21.70
CA MET A 219 13.91 -24.82 21.76
C MET A 219 14.10 -23.72 22.81
N VAL A 220 14.57 -24.05 24.01
CA VAL A 220 14.89 -23.06 25.06
C VAL A 220 15.94 -22.06 24.58
N THR A 221 16.98 -22.52 23.89
CA THR A 221 17.99 -21.65 23.27
C THR A 221 17.35 -20.70 22.25
N ARG A 222 16.40 -21.19 21.43
CA ARG A 222 15.64 -20.33 20.51
C ARG A 222 14.80 -19.29 21.25
N ILE A 223 14.16 -19.66 22.36
CA ILE A 223 13.40 -18.72 23.21
C ILE A 223 14.31 -17.59 23.69
N TYR A 224 15.51 -17.91 24.21
CA TYR A 224 16.47 -16.90 24.64
C TYR A 224 16.95 -15.99 23.50
N ASN A 225 17.06 -16.54 22.29
CA ASN A 225 17.53 -15.81 21.12
C ASN A 225 16.41 -15.20 20.25
N LEU A 226 15.16 -15.19 20.72
CA LEU A 226 14.01 -14.64 20.00
C LEU A 226 14.21 -13.19 19.49
N PRO A 227 14.89 -12.28 20.20
CA PRO A 227 15.15 -10.94 19.68
C PRO A 227 16.01 -10.93 18.40
N ASN A 228 16.84 -11.95 18.22
CA ASN A 228 17.70 -12.11 17.04
C ASN A 228 17.13 -13.08 16.00
N ASP A 229 15.97 -13.71 16.28
CA ASP A 229 15.31 -14.63 15.37
C ASP A 229 14.94 -13.96 14.05
N ARG A 230 15.09 -14.68 12.93
CA ARG A 230 14.86 -14.16 11.59
C ARG A 230 13.44 -13.62 11.44
N PHE A 231 12.43 -14.34 11.93
CA PHE A 231 11.04 -13.91 11.82
C PHE A 231 10.75 -12.68 12.68
N THR A 232 11.35 -12.59 13.88
CA THR A 232 11.27 -11.38 14.71
C THR A 232 11.87 -10.17 13.98
N LYS A 233 13.07 -10.32 13.41
CA LYS A 233 13.71 -9.24 12.64
C LYS A 233 12.90 -8.84 11.41
N GLU A 234 12.45 -9.80 10.61
CA GLU A 234 11.62 -9.55 9.43
C GLU A 234 10.29 -8.88 9.79
N MET A 235 9.64 -9.31 10.88
CA MET A 235 8.42 -8.68 11.39
C MET A 235 8.68 -7.23 11.80
N LEU A 236 9.74 -6.97 12.57
CA LEU A 236 10.11 -5.61 12.99
C LEU A 236 10.49 -4.73 11.80
N HIS A 237 11.25 -5.26 10.82
CA HIS A 237 11.56 -4.55 9.58
C HIS A 237 10.33 -4.28 8.74
N ARG A 238 9.40 -5.24 8.62
CA ARG A 238 8.14 -5.04 7.91
C ARG A 238 7.31 -3.97 8.62
N ARG A 239 7.20 -4.01 9.94
CA ARG A 239 6.48 -2.97 10.72
C ARG A 239 7.15 -1.62 10.59
N GLN A 240 8.48 -1.54 10.64
CA GLN A 240 9.22 -0.30 10.41
C GLN A 240 9.04 0.21 8.99
N ALA A 241 9.11 -0.65 7.97
CA ALA A 241 8.90 -0.26 6.58
C ALA A 241 7.46 0.19 6.34
N LEU A 242 6.47 -0.55 6.86
CA LEU A 242 5.07 -0.13 6.87
C LEU A 242 4.92 1.18 7.63
N ARG A 243 5.61 1.39 8.75
CA ARG A 243 5.64 2.65 9.51
C ARG A 243 6.47 3.74 8.87
N GLU A 244 7.39 3.50 7.96
CA GLU A 244 8.10 4.52 7.20
C GLU A 244 7.23 4.94 6.00
N MET A 245 6.56 3.97 5.37
CA MET A 245 5.45 4.17 4.45
C MET A 245 4.24 4.84 5.11
N VAL A 246 4.06 4.64 6.42
CA VAL A 246 3.01 5.24 7.26
C VAL A 246 3.54 6.43 8.06
N LYS A 247 4.84 6.73 8.16
CA LYS A 247 5.37 7.99 8.75
C LYS A 247 5.39 9.12 7.72
N THR A 248 5.21 8.80 6.45
CA THR A 248 4.57 9.70 5.49
C THR A 248 3.08 9.94 5.77
N ARG A 249 2.54 9.35 6.84
CA ARG A 249 1.16 9.46 7.32
C ARG A 249 1.15 9.67 8.84
N VAL A 250 1.38 10.90 9.28
CA VAL A 250 0.92 11.32 10.61
C VAL A 250 -0.51 10.78 10.77
N THR A 251 -0.79 10.06 11.87
CA THR A 251 -2.15 9.65 12.23
C THR A 251 -2.96 10.90 12.58
N PHE A 252 -3.25 11.70 11.57
CA PHE A 252 -4.49 12.43 11.48
C PHE A 252 -5.54 11.36 11.18
N GLU A 253 -6.64 11.33 11.92
CA GLU A 253 -7.87 10.82 11.30
C GLU A 253 -8.02 11.62 10.00
N PRO A 254 -7.81 11.01 8.83
CA PRO A 254 -7.68 11.78 7.62
C PRO A 254 -9.06 12.26 7.25
N ASP A 255 -9.19 13.58 7.11
CA ASP A 255 -10.44 14.18 6.67
C ASP A 255 -10.83 13.63 5.30
N VAL A 256 -12.12 13.31 5.14
CA VAL A 256 -12.63 12.68 3.93
C VAL A 256 -12.72 13.71 2.81
N LEU A 257 -12.03 13.44 1.70
CA LEU A 257 -12.18 14.20 0.45
C LEU A 257 -13.56 13.93 -0.16
N GLU A 258 -14.26 14.99 -0.51
CA GLU A 258 -15.38 14.88 -1.44
C GLU A 258 -14.82 14.83 -2.86
N VAL A 259 -15.26 13.85 -3.65
CA VAL A 259 -14.75 13.64 -5.01
C VAL A 259 -15.93 13.57 -5.96
N GLU A 260 -16.01 14.58 -6.82
CA GLU A 260 -16.92 14.63 -7.96
C GLU A 260 -16.15 14.21 -9.21
N TRP A 261 -16.78 13.40 -10.05
CA TRP A 261 -16.16 12.87 -11.25
C TRP A 261 -17.16 12.74 -12.39
N VAL A 262 -16.65 12.86 -13.62
CA VAL A 262 -17.45 12.65 -14.83
C VAL A 262 -16.59 12.03 -15.94
N PRO A 263 -17.02 10.92 -16.57
CA PRO A 263 -16.34 10.37 -17.73
C PRO A 263 -16.78 11.15 -18.97
N LEU A 264 -15.83 11.73 -19.69
CA LEU A 264 -16.09 12.48 -20.93
C LEU A 264 -15.09 12.08 -21.99
N ARG A 265 -15.49 12.16 -23.26
CA ARG A 265 -14.62 11.86 -24.40
C ARG A 265 -13.92 13.12 -24.89
N ASP A 266 -12.66 12.97 -25.25
CA ASP A 266 -11.91 13.99 -25.98
C ASP A 266 -12.18 13.89 -27.50
N PRO A 267 -11.70 14.87 -28.29
CA PRO A 267 -11.89 14.88 -29.74
C PRO A 267 -11.27 13.68 -30.47
N ASP A 268 -10.25 13.04 -29.87
CA ASP A 268 -9.63 11.82 -30.39
C ASP A 268 -10.51 10.58 -30.12
N GLY A 269 -11.60 10.75 -29.36
CA GLY A 269 -12.57 9.72 -29.06
C GLY A 269 -12.21 8.88 -27.84
N HIS A 270 -11.17 9.27 -27.10
CA HIS A 270 -10.75 8.60 -25.90
C HIS A 270 -11.50 9.12 -24.67
N THR A 271 -12.05 8.21 -23.87
CA THR A 271 -12.70 8.60 -22.60
C THR A 271 -11.65 8.95 -21.55
N SER A 272 -11.87 10.04 -20.81
CA SER A 272 -11.10 10.41 -19.63
C SER A 272 -12.03 10.74 -18.48
N LEU A 273 -11.56 10.47 -17.27
CA LEU A 273 -12.26 10.84 -16.05
C LEU A 273 -11.81 12.24 -15.64
N HIS A 274 -12.71 13.22 -15.69
CA HIS A 274 -12.46 14.55 -15.16
C HIS A 274 -12.85 14.58 -13.68
N LEU A 275 -11.97 15.13 -12.85
CA LEU A 275 -12.04 15.02 -11.39
C LEU A 275 -12.05 16.39 -10.74
N LEU A 276 -12.89 16.52 -9.72
CA LEU A 276 -12.88 17.62 -8.76
C LEU A 276 -12.79 17.02 -7.35
N LEU A 277 -11.67 17.25 -6.68
CA LEU A 277 -11.44 16.89 -5.29
C LEU A 277 -11.70 18.13 -4.43
N LEU A 278 -12.78 18.13 -3.67
CA LEU A 278 -13.12 19.19 -2.73
C LEU A 278 -12.62 18.83 -1.34
N LEU A 279 -11.80 19.73 -0.77
CA LEU A 279 -11.27 19.56 0.57
C LEU A 279 -12.23 20.19 1.58
N PRO A 280 -12.36 19.61 2.80
CA PRO A 280 -13.07 20.26 3.89
C PRO A 280 -12.29 21.44 4.51
N ALA A 281 -11.10 21.74 3.98
CA ALA A 281 -10.22 22.83 4.40
C ALA A 281 -10.33 24.05 3.48
N THR A 282 -10.06 25.20 4.05
CA THR A 282 -9.99 26.48 3.35
C THR A 282 -8.57 26.80 2.89
N LEU A 283 -8.40 27.85 2.08
CA LEU A 283 -7.06 28.33 1.74
C LEU A 283 -6.27 28.78 2.99
N GLN A 284 -6.91 29.35 4.01
CA GLN A 284 -6.26 29.72 5.26
C GLN A 284 -5.68 28.51 6.00
N ASP A 285 -6.42 27.42 6.00
CA ASP A 285 -6.02 26.17 6.67
C ASP A 285 -4.78 25.56 6.03
N LEU A 286 -4.56 25.76 4.72
CA LEU A 286 -3.45 25.16 3.97
C LEU A 286 -2.28 26.13 3.71
N ALA A 287 -2.57 27.40 3.47
CA ALA A 287 -1.54 28.36 3.07
C ALA A 287 -0.60 28.71 4.23
N THR A 288 0.66 28.95 3.87
CA THR A 288 1.69 29.43 4.78
C THR A 288 2.33 30.69 4.19
N GLN A 289 2.57 31.68 5.03
CA GLN A 289 3.24 32.91 4.61
C GLN A 289 4.71 32.63 4.24
N ALA A 290 5.17 33.19 3.12
CA ALA A 290 6.53 33.10 2.62
C ALA A 290 6.95 34.44 2.00
N ALA A 291 7.78 35.19 2.74
CA ALA A 291 8.13 36.58 2.41
C ALA A 291 6.87 37.46 2.24
N ASP A 292 6.67 38.04 1.06
CA ASP A 292 5.55 38.94 0.77
C ASP A 292 4.27 38.23 0.25
N ASN A 293 4.32 36.90 0.08
CA ASN A 293 3.24 36.11 -0.50
C ASN A 293 2.82 34.94 0.41
N TYR A 294 1.70 34.32 0.07
CA TYR A 294 1.24 33.07 0.69
C TYR A 294 1.45 31.92 -0.29
N ARG A 295 1.79 30.74 0.22
CA ARG A 295 1.96 29.54 -0.60
C ARG A 295 1.29 28.30 -0.02
N VAL A 296 0.81 27.44 -0.90
CA VAL A 296 0.41 26.06 -0.61
C VAL A 296 1.38 25.14 -1.32
N ILE A 297 1.99 24.19 -0.61
CA ILE A 297 2.79 23.12 -1.21
C ILE A 297 1.98 21.85 -1.06
N ALA A 298 1.44 21.35 -2.17
CA ALA A 298 0.55 20.20 -2.16
C ALA A 298 1.16 19.04 -2.93
N ARG A 299 0.97 17.83 -2.42
CA ARG A 299 1.26 16.55 -3.08
C ARG A 299 -0.02 15.76 -3.20
N VAL A 300 -0.40 15.40 -4.43
CA VAL A 300 -1.57 14.56 -4.72
C VAL A 300 -1.10 13.23 -5.29
N ASN A 301 -1.35 12.15 -4.55
CA ASN A 301 -1.13 10.79 -5.00
C ASN A 301 -2.46 10.19 -5.48
N THR A 302 -2.46 9.63 -6.69
CA THR A 302 -3.59 8.88 -7.22
C THR A 302 -3.13 7.46 -7.55
N LEU A 303 -3.77 6.45 -6.96
CA LEU A 303 -3.55 5.05 -7.26
C LEU A 303 -4.80 4.49 -7.94
N VAL A 304 -4.62 3.95 -9.15
CA VAL A 304 -5.68 3.34 -9.95
C VAL A 304 -5.52 1.83 -9.91
N ARG A 305 -6.60 1.13 -9.55
CA ARG A 305 -6.67 -0.33 -9.56
C ARG A 305 -7.83 -0.83 -10.40
N THR A 306 -7.72 -2.09 -10.84
CA THR A 306 -8.89 -2.84 -11.31
C THR A 306 -9.90 -3.03 -10.18
N ALA A 307 -11.15 -3.34 -10.53
CA ALA A 307 -12.16 -3.75 -9.54
C ALA A 307 -11.75 -4.99 -8.71
N ALA A 308 -10.83 -5.82 -9.22
CA ALA A 308 -10.25 -6.95 -8.50
C ALA A 308 -9.10 -6.56 -7.55
N GLY A 309 -8.76 -5.28 -7.45
CA GLY A 309 -7.72 -4.76 -6.55
C GLY A 309 -6.29 -4.83 -7.11
N GLN A 310 -6.10 -5.15 -8.38
CA GLN A 310 -4.75 -5.15 -8.99
C GLN A 310 -4.33 -3.71 -9.33
N PRO A 311 -3.11 -3.27 -8.95
CA PRO A 311 -2.60 -1.94 -9.32
C PRO A 311 -2.35 -1.84 -10.82
N LEU A 312 -2.92 -0.80 -11.43
CA LEU A 312 -2.71 -0.47 -12.84
C LEU A 312 -1.58 0.55 -12.96
N PHE A 313 -1.73 1.71 -12.30
CA PHE A 313 -0.69 2.71 -12.20
C PHE A 313 -0.87 3.59 -10.96
N GLN A 314 0.20 4.27 -10.58
CA GLN A 314 0.20 5.33 -9.60
C GLN A 314 0.78 6.59 -10.22
N GLN A 315 0.21 7.75 -9.89
CA GLN A 315 0.77 9.04 -10.23
C GLN A 315 0.86 9.94 -9.00
N THR A 316 1.93 10.72 -8.93
CA THR A 316 2.19 11.68 -7.85
C THR A 316 2.43 13.05 -8.46
N HIS A 317 1.63 14.02 -8.04
CA HIS A 317 1.73 15.40 -8.46
C HIS A 317 2.08 16.29 -7.27
N SER A 318 3.27 16.88 -7.28
CA SER A 318 3.66 17.90 -6.32
C SER A 318 3.71 19.27 -6.98
N GLY A 319 3.21 20.31 -6.30
CA GLY A 319 3.21 21.68 -6.81
C GLY A 319 3.25 22.71 -5.70
N THR A 320 3.88 23.86 -6.00
CA THR A 320 3.84 25.06 -5.15
C THR A 320 2.91 26.08 -5.79
N TYR A 321 1.88 26.50 -5.06
CA TYR A 321 0.87 27.45 -5.52
C TYR A 321 0.98 28.73 -4.70
N SER A 322 1.27 29.84 -5.36
CA SER A 322 1.53 31.13 -4.71
C SER A 322 0.37 32.11 -4.92
N TYR A 323 0.05 32.84 -3.86
CA TYR A 323 -1.00 33.86 -3.82
C TYR A 323 -0.38 35.17 -3.32
N THR A 324 -0.70 36.28 -3.98
CA THR A 324 -0.37 37.61 -3.47
C THR A 324 -1.12 37.86 -2.15
N ALA A 325 -0.63 38.76 -1.31
CA ALA A 325 -1.34 39.13 -0.07
C ALA A 325 -2.79 39.56 -0.33
N GLU A 326 -3.03 40.35 -1.38
CA GLU A 326 -4.38 40.77 -1.79
C GLU A 326 -5.25 39.59 -2.27
N ALA A 327 -4.70 38.66 -3.04
CA ALA A 327 -5.44 37.48 -3.48
C ALA A 327 -5.77 36.56 -2.31
N TYR A 328 -4.80 36.36 -1.40
CA TYR A 328 -5.00 35.54 -0.21
C TYR A 328 -6.11 36.10 0.68
N GLU A 329 -6.10 37.39 1.01
CA GLU A 329 -7.13 37.98 1.87
C GLU A 329 -8.56 37.81 1.32
N ARG A 330 -8.72 37.79 -0.01
CA ARG A 330 -10.02 37.54 -0.66
C ARG A 330 -10.44 36.07 -0.67
N LEU A 331 -9.47 35.16 -0.72
CA LEU A 331 -9.70 33.72 -0.96
C LEU A 331 -9.56 32.85 0.28
N LYS A 332 -8.99 33.38 1.37
CA LYS A 332 -8.55 32.60 2.55
C LYS A 332 -9.67 31.76 3.19
N GLU A 333 -10.90 32.26 3.22
CA GLU A 333 -12.06 31.56 3.80
C GLU A 333 -12.74 30.59 2.82
N LEU A 334 -12.34 30.59 1.55
CA LEU A 334 -13.00 29.75 0.54
C LEU A 334 -12.50 28.30 0.63
N PRO A 335 -13.40 27.32 0.42
CA PRO A 335 -13.02 25.92 0.29
C PRO A 335 -11.93 25.72 -0.76
N PHE A 336 -11.01 24.81 -0.47
CA PHE A 336 -9.94 24.46 -1.37
C PHE A 336 -10.31 23.26 -2.24
N ALA A 337 -9.93 23.27 -3.51
CA ALA A 337 -10.17 22.17 -4.43
C ALA A 337 -8.98 21.89 -5.35
N TYR A 338 -8.89 20.64 -5.78
CA TYR A 338 -7.92 20.16 -6.75
C TYR A 338 -8.64 19.53 -7.95
N GLU A 339 -8.29 19.96 -9.16
CA GLU A 339 -8.84 19.42 -10.40
C GLU A 339 -7.78 18.59 -11.15
N ASP A 340 -8.19 17.43 -11.66
CA ASP A 340 -7.34 16.53 -12.44
C ASP A 340 -8.10 15.83 -13.57
N ARG A 341 -7.38 15.14 -14.45
CA ARG A 341 -7.92 14.31 -15.52
C ARG A 341 -7.14 13.01 -15.61
N LEU A 342 -7.84 11.87 -15.52
CA LEU A 342 -7.24 10.55 -15.66
C LEU A 342 -7.59 9.92 -17.02
N PRO A 343 -6.63 9.30 -17.73
CA PRO A 343 -6.86 8.67 -19.03
C PRO A 343 -7.46 7.26 -18.86
N LEU A 344 -8.64 7.17 -18.25
CA LEU A 344 -9.31 5.89 -17.99
C LEU A 344 -10.22 5.50 -19.16
N PRO A 345 -9.90 4.44 -19.92
CA PRO A 345 -10.81 3.89 -20.92
C PRO A 345 -12.02 3.21 -20.27
N PRO A 346 -13.03 2.78 -21.04
CA PRO A 346 -14.17 2.03 -20.51
C PRO A 346 -13.74 0.84 -19.64
N GLY A 347 -14.31 0.70 -18.44
CA GLY A 347 -13.93 -0.30 -17.45
C GLY A 347 -14.33 0.09 -16.03
N ASP A 348 -14.16 -0.86 -15.10
CA ASP A 348 -14.42 -0.66 -13.67
C ASP A 348 -13.11 -0.49 -12.88
N TYR A 349 -13.05 0.58 -12.09
CA TYR A 349 -11.84 1.01 -11.39
C TYR A 349 -12.12 1.32 -9.91
N ASP A 350 -11.16 0.98 -9.06
CA ASP A 350 -11.07 1.50 -7.70
C ASP A 350 -9.94 2.54 -7.65
N LEU A 351 -10.30 3.78 -7.31
CA LEU A 351 -9.40 4.94 -7.28
C LEU A 351 -9.15 5.34 -5.82
N ASP A 352 -7.88 5.43 -5.43
CA ASP A 352 -7.47 6.03 -4.16
C ASP A 352 -6.81 7.38 -4.41
N PHE A 353 -7.30 8.40 -3.72
CA PHE A 353 -6.75 9.75 -3.72
C PHE A 353 -6.18 10.06 -2.34
N VAL A 354 -4.97 10.63 -2.34
CA VAL A 354 -4.36 11.22 -1.14
C VAL A 354 -3.88 12.60 -1.50
N PHE A 355 -4.51 13.62 -0.92
CA PHE A 355 -4.02 15.00 -0.94
C PHE A 355 -3.24 15.25 0.34
N GLN A 356 -2.03 15.79 0.20
CA GLN A 356 -1.15 16.12 1.30
C GLN A 356 -0.71 17.59 1.20
N ASP A 357 -0.91 18.35 2.26
CA ASP A 357 -0.19 19.60 2.50
C ASP A 357 1.22 19.26 3.02
N GLU A 358 2.25 19.61 2.26
CA GLU A 358 3.64 19.30 2.62
C GLU A 358 4.21 20.20 3.72
N ILE A 359 3.59 21.36 4.00
CA ILE A 359 4.06 22.28 5.04
C ILE A 359 3.42 21.93 6.38
N LYS A 360 2.09 21.90 6.43
CA LYS A 360 1.37 21.66 7.69
C LYS A 360 1.15 20.17 7.98
N GLY A 361 1.42 19.32 6.99
CA GLY A 361 1.30 17.86 7.12
C GLY A 361 -0.14 17.33 7.05
N ALA A 362 -1.12 18.19 6.77
CA ALA A 362 -2.53 17.79 6.66
C ALA A 362 -2.72 16.77 5.53
N LEU A 363 -3.55 15.76 5.79
CA LEU A 363 -3.79 14.63 4.89
C LEU A 363 -5.28 14.43 4.69
N TYR A 364 -5.69 14.43 3.44
CA TYR A 364 -7.07 14.18 3.05
C TYR A 364 -7.11 12.97 2.13
N LEU A 365 -8.08 12.07 2.32
CA LEU A 365 -8.18 10.84 1.54
C LEU A 365 -9.58 10.58 1.00
N ALA A 366 -9.64 9.90 -0.14
CA ALA A 366 -10.87 9.31 -0.65
C ALA A 366 -10.57 8.02 -1.39
N ARG A 367 -11.48 7.06 -1.28
CA ARG A 367 -11.58 5.90 -2.17
C ARG A 367 -12.89 6.01 -2.95
N LYS A 368 -12.83 5.90 -4.28
CA LYS A 368 -14.01 5.90 -5.15
C LYS A 368 -13.98 4.71 -6.08
N ARG A 369 -15.12 4.03 -6.19
CA ARG A 369 -15.36 3.07 -7.26
C ARG A 369 -15.99 3.80 -8.43
N VAL A 370 -15.41 3.65 -9.61
CA VAL A 370 -15.81 4.35 -10.82
C VAL A 370 -16.04 3.32 -11.91
N SER A 371 -17.17 3.44 -12.61
CA SER A 371 -17.46 2.66 -13.81
C SER A 371 -17.48 3.61 -15.00
N VAL A 372 -16.66 3.32 -16.00
CA VAL A 372 -16.58 4.07 -17.25
C VAL A 372 -17.19 3.20 -18.34
N THR A 373 -18.25 3.67 -18.98
CA THR A 373 -18.94 2.92 -20.04
C THR A 373 -18.54 3.39 -21.43
N ALA A 374 -18.52 2.48 -22.39
CA ALA A 374 -18.37 2.82 -23.79
C ALA A 374 -19.74 3.24 -24.38
N PRO A 375 -19.79 4.25 -25.27
CA PRO A 375 -21.01 4.57 -25.97
C PRO A 375 -21.29 3.53 -27.07
N GLU A 376 -22.26 2.65 -26.83
CA GLU A 376 -22.69 1.62 -27.81
C GLU A 376 -23.85 2.09 -28.72
N GLY A 377 -24.41 3.27 -28.45
CA GLY A 377 -25.56 3.82 -29.15
C GLY A 377 -25.83 5.25 -28.74
N LEU A 378 -27.08 5.72 -28.92
CA LEU A 378 -27.50 7.01 -28.42
C LEU A 378 -27.38 7.02 -26.89
N GLN A 379 -26.50 7.86 -26.36
CA GLN A 379 -26.25 8.02 -24.92
C GLN A 379 -26.03 9.50 -24.59
N VAL A 380 -26.26 9.85 -23.33
CA VAL A 380 -26.01 11.18 -22.78
C VAL A 380 -25.02 11.01 -21.64
N SER A 381 -23.97 11.83 -21.58
CA SER A 381 -23.05 11.83 -20.44
C SER A 381 -23.75 12.39 -19.20
N PRO A 382 -23.22 12.14 -17.99
CA PRO A 382 -23.70 12.83 -16.81
C PRO A 382 -23.70 14.35 -17.01
N LEU A 383 -24.74 15.00 -16.50
CA LEU A 383 -24.93 16.44 -16.62
C LEU A 383 -24.02 17.17 -15.63
N VAL A 384 -23.16 18.05 -16.14
CA VAL A 384 -22.19 18.78 -15.33
C VAL A 384 -22.65 20.22 -15.15
N PRO A 385 -23.16 20.60 -13.96
CA PRO A 385 -23.40 22.00 -13.69
C PRO A 385 -22.08 22.77 -13.59
N TYR A 386 -22.07 24.02 -14.06
CA TYR A 386 -20.86 24.84 -14.04
C TYR A 386 -21.14 26.30 -13.68
N GLU A 387 -20.16 26.92 -13.03
CA GLU A 387 -20.21 28.30 -12.58
C GLU A 387 -19.77 29.26 -13.67
N GLU A 388 -18.71 28.93 -14.38
CA GLU A 388 -18.14 29.76 -15.45
C GLU A 388 -17.56 28.89 -16.56
N ALA A 389 -17.55 29.44 -17.77
CA ALA A 389 -16.82 28.88 -18.90
C ALA A 389 -15.82 29.94 -19.35
N VAL A 390 -14.53 29.63 -19.21
CA VAL A 390 -13.43 30.54 -19.54
C VAL A 390 -12.72 30.06 -20.79
N ARG A 391 -12.19 31.00 -21.59
CA ARG A 391 -11.29 30.62 -22.68
C ARG A 391 -10.02 30.04 -22.11
N ALA A 392 -9.56 28.95 -22.70
CA ALA A 392 -8.34 28.31 -22.30
C ALA A 392 -7.11 28.99 -22.90
N GLU A 393 -6.03 29.04 -22.12
CA GLU A 393 -4.76 29.64 -22.54
C GLU A 393 -4.11 28.85 -23.69
N ASP A 394 -4.12 27.52 -23.59
CA ASP A 394 -3.66 26.61 -24.65
C ASP A 394 -4.80 25.65 -25.04
N PRO A 395 -5.56 25.94 -26.10
CA PRO A 395 -6.68 25.10 -26.55
C PRO A 395 -6.29 23.65 -26.86
N ALA A 396 -5.06 23.39 -27.29
CA ALA A 396 -4.61 22.06 -27.69
C ALA A 396 -4.15 21.19 -26.50
N ALA A 397 -3.76 21.81 -25.38
CA ALA A 397 -3.32 21.09 -24.20
C ALA A 397 -4.49 20.40 -23.46
N PRO A 398 -4.34 19.12 -23.06
CA PRO A 398 -5.33 18.46 -22.22
C PRO A 398 -5.41 19.15 -20.85
N ARG A 399 -6.65 19.32 -20.37
CA ARG A 399 -6.96 19.99 -19.11
C ARG A 399 -8.20 19.37 -18.43
N PRO A 400 -8.33 19.46 -17.11
CA PRO A 400 -9.58 19.16 -16.41
C PRO A 400 -10.71 20.04 -16.96
N PHE A 401 -11.89 19.43 -17.15
CA PHE A 401 -13.11 20.05 -17.67
C PHE A 401 -12.93 20.98 -18.88
N GLY A 402 -11.97 20.70 -19.77
CA GLY A 402 -11.74 21.53 -20.96
C GLY A 402 -11.96 20.79 -22.26
N PHE A 403 -12.61 21.51 -23.18
CA PHE A 403 -13.03 21.03 -24.49
C PHE A 403 -12.87 22.19 -25.47
N PHE A 404 -12.31 21.92 -26.65
CA PHE A 404 -12.04 22.94 -27.67
C PHE A 404 -11.21 24.11 -27.10
N ASP A 405 -11.70 25.35 -27.19
CA ASP A 405 -11.07 26.55 -26.63
C ASP A 405 -11.63 26.93 -25.25
N LEU A 406 -12.48 26.09 -24.64
CA LEU A 406 -13.14 26.37 -23.37
C LEU A 406 -12.59 25.51 -22.23
N ARG A 407 -12.69 26.05 -21.01
CA ARG A 407 -12.57 25.35 -19.73
C ARG A 407 -13.78 25.68 -18.88
N PHE A 408 -14.51 24.66 -18.45
CA PHE A 408 -15.65 24.80 -17.56
C PHE A 408 -15.18 24.69 -16.10
N VAL A 409 -15.71 25.56 -15.24
CA VAL A 409 -15.53 25.49 -13.79
C VAL A 409 -16.74 24.76 -13.22
N PRO A 410 -16.66 23.45 -12.92
CA PRO A 410 -17.82 22.70 -12.46
C PRO A 410 -18.32 23.22 -11.11
N SER A 411 -19.62 23.19 -10.86
CA SER A 411 -20.19 23.50 -9.55
C SER A 411 -19.93 22.33 -8.59
N ALA A 412 -19.42 22.61 -7.40
CA ALA A 412 -19.01 21.56 -6.45
C ALA A 412 -20.23 20.90 -5.77
N ARG A 413 -21.11 21.69 -5.15
CA ARG A 413 -22.20 21.17 -4.30
C ARG A 413 -23.58 21.14 -4.96
N LYS A 414 -23.67 21.54 -6.24
CA LYS A 414 -24.93 21.56 -7.01
C LYS A 414 -26.03 22.35 -6.27
N GLU A 415 -25.63 23.45 -5.63
CA GLU A 415 -26.51 24.35 -4.88
C GLU A 415 -26.43 25.75 -5.49
N PHE A 416 -27.60 26.34 -5.74
CA PHE A 416 -27.75 27.60 -6.47
C PHE A 416 -28.65 28.55 -5.70
N GLY A 417 -28.35 29.85 -5.80
CA GLY A 417 -29.18 30.90 -5.24
C GLY A 417 -30.45 31.15 -6.05
N ARG A 418 -31.52 31.56 -5.38
CA ARG A 418 -32.69 32.14 -6.05
C ARG A 418 -32.25 33.36 -6.87
N GLY A 419 -32.60 33.41 -8.16
CA GLY A 419 -32.18 34.48 -9.07
C GLY A 419 -31.02 34.11 -10.01
N GLU A 420 -30.35 32.98 -9.76
CA GLU A 420 -29.24 32.51 -10.58
C GLU A 420 -29.73 31.74 -11.81
N LYS A 421 -28.78 31.37 -12.69
CA LYS A 421 -29.01 30.43 -13.78
C LYS A 421 -28.32 29.12 -13.47
N LEU A 422 -29.06 28.02 -13.55
CA LEU A 422 -28.46 26.69 -13.64
C LEU A 422 -27.88 26.53 -15.04
N LYS A 423 -26.55 26.53 -15.15
CA LYS A 423 -25.83 26.26 -16.39
C LYS A 423 -25.31 24.83 -16.33
N VAL A 424 -25.60 24.04 -17.36
CA VAL A 424 -25.14 22.65 -17.48
C VAL A 424 -24.48 22.43 -18.83
N PHE A 425 -23.43 21.61 -18.85
CA PHE A 425 -22.90 21.03 -20.07
C PHE A 425 -22.91 19.50 -19.97
N PHE A 426 -22.96 18.85 -21.12
CA PHE A 426 -22.92 17.40 -21.24
C PHE A 426 -22.54 17.01 -22.66
N GLN A 427 -22.19 15.75 -22.86
CA GLN A 427 -21.95 15.19 -24.18
C GLN A 427 -23.11 14.30 -24.60
N ILE A 428 -23.42 14.32 -25.89
CA ILE A 428 -24.31 13.35 -26.52
C ILE A 428 -23.45 12.47 -27.40
N TYR A 429 -23.66 11.17 -27.31
CA TYR A 429 -22.96 10.17 -28.09
C TYR A 429 -23.90 9.53 -29.10
N LEU A 430 -23.42 9.36 -30.32
CA LEU A 430 -24.03 8.54 -31.37
C LEU A 430 -23.09 7.38 -31.70
N PRO A 431 -23.63 6.25 -32.18
CA PRO A 431 -22.79 5.14 -32.61
C PRO A 431 -21.82 5.60 -33.69
N GLN A 432 -20.53 5.26 -33.51
CA GLN A 432 -19.49 5.48 -34.51
C GLN A 432 -19.89 4.77 -35.78
N SER A 433 -20.43 5.54 -36.71
CA SER A 433 -20.78 5.05 -38.02
C SER A 433 -20.28 6.14 -38.94
N GLY A 434 -19.40 5.79 -39.88
CA GLY A 434 -18.90 6.70 -40.93
C GLY A 434 -20.01 7.14 -41.90
N ARG A 435 -21.20 7.42 -41.36
CA ARG A 435 -22.40 7.91 -42.00
C ARG A 435 -22.27 9.43 -42.07
N SER A 436 -22.32 9.94 -43.29
CA SER A 436 -22.61 11.35 -43.50
C SER A 436 -24.09 11.57 -43.18
N TYR A 437 -24.39 12.49 -42.25
CA TYR A 437 -25.76 12.86 -41.91
C TYR A 437 -26.30 13.87 -42.93
N ALA A 438 -27.50 13.61 -43.45
CA ALA A 438 -28.13 14.48 -44.43
C ALA A 438 -28.56 15.81 -43.78
N GLU A 439 -28.48 16.91 -44.53
CA GLU A 439 -28.91 18.22 -44.05
C GLU A 439 -30.37 18.16 -43.58
N GLY A 440 -30.62 18.51 -42.32
CA GLY A 440 -31.92 18.38 -41.66
C GLY A 440 -32.08 17.16 -40.74
N ASP A 441 -31.12 16.23 -40.71
CA ASP A 441 -31.09 15.16 -39.70
C ASP A 441 -30.83 15.76 -38.31
N THR A 442 -31.82 15.72 -37.43
CA THR A 442 -31.74 16.26 -36.08
C THR A 442 -32.02 15.22 -35.00
N LEU A 443 -31.50 15.47 -33.81
CA LEU A 443 -31.96 14.87 -32.56
C LEU A 443 -32.86 15.87 -31.84
N GLN A 444 -33.88 15.38 -31.15
CA GLN A 444 -34.73 16.18 -30.29
C GLN A 444 -34.20 16.11 -28.86
N VAL A 445 -33.93 17.25 -28.23
CA VAL A 445 -33.51 17.33 -26.83
C VAL A 445 -34.60 17.99 -26.00
N ASP A 446 -35.14 17.24 -25.05
CA ASP A 446 -36.19 17.68 -24.14
C ASP A 446 -35.63 17.83 -22.72
N TYR A 447 -35.83 19.01 -22.15
CA TYR A 447 -35.42 19.38 -20.80
C TYR A 447 -36.65 19.44 -19.92
N THR A 448 -36.69 18.63 -18.86
CA THR A 448 -37.75 18.72 -17.84
C THR A 448 -37.12 19.10 -16.51
N LEU A 449 -37.50 20.27 -16.00
CA LEU A 449 -37.08 20.78 -14.70
C LEU A 449 -38.27 20.78 -13.74
N GLY A 450 -38.13 20.18 -12.56
CA GLY A 450 -39.21 20.15 -11.56
C GLY A 450 -38.82 19.59 -10.20
N SER A 451 -39.74 19.74 -9.23
CA SER A 451 -39.58 19.22 -7.86
C SER A 451 -39.95 17.72 -7.76
N PRO A 452 -39.16 16.89 -7.06
CA PRO A 452 -39.45 15.46 -6.87
C PRO A 452 -40.71 15.16 -6.05
N THR A 453 -41.14 16.06 -5.17
CA THR A 453 -42.22 15.80 -4.20
C THR A 453 -43.63 16.01 -4.76
N GLY A 454 -43.74 16.47 -6.01
CA GLY A 454 -45.01 16.87 -6.62
C GLY A 454 -45.53 18.19 -6.04
N GLY A 455 -46.11 19.05 -6.90
CA GLY A 455 -46.71 20.33 -6.49
C GLY A 455 -45.88 21.60 -6.77
N GLY A 456 -44.68 21.49 -7.35
CA GLY A 456 -43.87 22.63 -7.80
C GLY A 456 -44.00 22.91 -9.31
N VAL A 457 -43.48 24.07 -9.75
CA VAL A 457 -43.43 24.45 -11.17
C VAL A 457 -42.65 23.40 -11.97
N ARG A 458 -43.29 22.85 -13.01
CA ARG A 458 -42.64 21.99 -14.00
C ARG A 458 -42.35 22.83 -15.23
N HIS A 459 -41.08 23.10 -15.48
CA HIS A 459 -40.64 23.78 -16.69
C HIS A 459 -40.22 22.73 -17.72
N THR A 460 -40.65 22.88 -18.97
CA THR A 460 -40.26 21.98 -20.05
C THR A 460 -39.89 22.78 -21.28
N GLU A 461 -38.68 22.53 -21.80
CA GLU A 461 -38.15 23.13 -23.02
C GLU A 461 -37.67 22.03 -23.95
N SER A 462 -37.70 22.32 -25.24
CA SER A 462 -37.41 21.37 -26.31
C SER A 462 -36.60 22.09 -27.39
N GLU A 463 -35.51 21.50 -27.84
CA GLU A 463 -34.71 22.06 -28.94
C GLU A 463 -34.10 20.97 -29.83
N PRO A 464 -33.95 21.21 -31.14
CA PRO A 464 -33.29 20.28 -32.04
C PRO A 464 -31.76 20.48 -32.03
N ILE A 465 -31.01 19.39 -32.15
CA ILE A 465 -29.56 19.40 -32.41
C ILE A 465 -29.31 18.76 -33.76
N ALA A 466 -28.61 19.47 -34.65
CA ALA A 466 -28.25 18.95 -35.97
C ALA A 466 -27.16 17.88 -35.85
N LYS A 467 -27.36 16.71 -36.48
CA LYS A 467 -26.39 15.59 -36.42
C LYS A 467 -25.05 15.94 -37.08
N GLN A 468 -24.99 16.97 -37.92
CA GLN A 468 -23.74 17.51 -38.49
C GLN A 468 -22.80 18.13 -37.45
N GLN A 469 -23.30 18.47 -36.26
CA GLN A 469 -22.47 19.04 -35.19
C GLN A 469 -21.62 17.98 -34.47
N PHE A 470 -21.91 16.69 -34.67
CA PHE A 470 -21.15 15.61 -34.08
C PHE A 470 -19.80 15.46 -34.77
N ASP A 471 -18.75 15.23 -33.98
CA ASP A 471 -17.42 14.97 -34.49
C ASP A 471 -17.33 13.59 -35.18
N ALA A 472 -16.17 13.30 -35.78
CA ALA A 472 -15.91 12.02 -36.44
C ALA A 472 -16.04 10.81 -35.47
N GLN A 473 -15.98 11.06 -34.17
CA GLN A 473 -16.10 10.07 -33.12
C GLN A 473 -17.55 9.88 -32.64
N GLY A 474 -18.50 10.62 -33.21
CA GLY A 474 -19.91 10.58 -32.82
C GLY A 474 -20.19 11.28 -31.50
N THR A 475 -19.41 12.31 -31.13
CA THR A 475 -19.62 13.11 -29.92
C THR A 475 -20.00 14.55 -30.27
N VAL A 476 -20.95 15.12 -29.53
CA VAL A 476 -21.17 16.57 -29.51
C VAL A 476 -21.19 17.05 -28.06
N LEU A 477 -20.52 18.17 -27.80
CA LEU A 477 -20.61 18.88 -26.52
C LEU A 477 -21.78 19.87 -26.60
N HIS A 478 -22.73 19.75 -25.67
CA HIS A 478 -23.89 20.61 -25.60
C HIS A 478 -23.98 21.31 -24.26
N GLY A 479 -24.58 22.50 -24.23
CA GLY A 479 -24.75 23.28 -23.02
C GLY A 479 -26.03 24.11 -23.03
N LYS A 480 -26.67 24.23 -21.86
CA LYS A 480 -27.92 24.97 -21.69
C LYS A 480 -27.95 25.68 -20.34
N ALA A 481 -28.65 26.81 -20.30
CA ALA A 481 -28.86 27.60 -19.09
C ALA A 481 -30.35 27.76 -18.78
N PHE A 482 -30.74 27.51 -17.53
CA PHE A 482 -32.11 27.63 -17.03
C PHE A 482 -32.18 28.73 -15.98
N SER A 483 -33.15 29.63 -16.07
CA SER A 483 -33.40 30.60 -15.00
C SER A 483 -34.03 29.91 -13.79
N LEU A 484 -33.54 30.23 -12.59
CA LEU A 484 -34.08 29.71 -11.33
C LEU A 484 -34.95 30.73 -10.59
N ASN A 485 -35.34 31.83 -11.24
CA ASN A 485 -36.03 32.96 -10.60
C ASN A 485 -37.41 32.57 -10.05
N GLU A 486 -38.09 31.68 -10.77
CA GLU A 486 -39.46 31.23 -10.48
C GLU A 486 -39.49 30.00 -9.56
N LEU A 487 -38.32 29.48 -9.15
CA LEU A 487 -38.22 28.33 -8.28
C LEU A 487 -38.09 28.77 -6.82
N GLU A 488 -38.97 28.25 -5.97
CA GLU A 488 -38.85 28.43 -4.53
C GLU A 488 -37.72 27.57 -3.95
N PRO A 489 -37.13 27.94 -2.80
CA PRO A 489 -36.08 27.13 -2.18
C PRO A 489 -36.50 25.68 -1.94
N GLY A 490 -35.66 24.72 -2.35
CA GLY A 490 -35.99 23.30 -2.30
C GLY A 490 -35.08 22.42 -3.17
N SER A 491 -35.43 21.14 -3.26
CA SER A 491 -34.72 20.17 -4.11
C SER A 491 -35.40 20.03 -5.47
N TYR A 492 -34.60 20.01 -6.53
CA TYR A 492 -35.08 19.96 -7.91
C TYR A 492 -34.31 18.90 -8.70
N ARG A 493 -34.91 18.47 -9.81
CA ARG A 493 -34.29 17.61 -10.81
C ARG A 493 -34.40 18.24 -12.18
N LEU A 494 -33.30 18.22 -12.92
CA LEU A 494 -33.26 18.44 -14.36
C LEU A 494 -33.09 17.08 -15.04
N ILE A 495 -34.06 16.71 -15.88
CA ILE A 495 -34.00 15.52 -16.72
C ILE A 495 -33.76 16.00 -18.15
N VAL A 496 -32.69 15.52 -18.77
CA VAL A 496 -32.41 15.73 -20.18
C VAL A 496 -32.72 14.45 -20.91
N THR A 497 -33.60 14.49 -21.90
CA THR A 497 -33.92 13.34 -22.76
C THR A 497 -33.59 13.68 -24.19
N VAL A 498 -32.72 12.89 -24.80
CA VAL A 498 -32.37 13.01 -26.21
C VAL A 498 -33.07 11.89 -26.96
N THR A 499 -33.85 12.23 -27.97
CA THR A 499 -34.60 11.28 -28.80
C THR A 499 -34.19 11.44 -30.26
N ASP A 500 -33.89 10.34 -30.94
CA ASP A 500 -33.76 10.32 -32.39
C ASP A 500 -35.16 10.19 -33.02
N PRO A 501 -35.69 11.22 -33.70
CA PRO A 501 -37.05 11.18 -34.25
C PRO A 501 -37.24 10.11 -35.32
N ALA A 502 -36.18 9.70 -36.02
CA ALA A 502 -36.21 8.72 -37.09
C ALA A 502 -36.26 7.29 -36.55
N THR A 503 -35.46 6.98 -35.54
CA THR A 503 -35.36 5.62 -34.96
C THR A 503 -36.26 5.41 -33.73
N LYS A 504 -36.76 6.50 -33.13
CA LYS A 504 -37.50 6.53 -31.85
C LYS A 504 -36.69 6.04 -30.64
N VAL A 505 -35.38 5.87 -30.78
CA VAL A 505 -34.49 5.57 -29.66
C VAL A 505 -34.30 6.84 -28.83
N SER A 506 -34.34 6.69 -27.51
CA SER A 506 -34.11 7.79 -26.57
C SER A 506 -33.11 7.41 -25.49
N ALA A 507 -32.33 8.39 -25.04
CA ALA A 507 -31.46 8.29 -23.88
C ALA A 507 -31.72 9.47 -22.94
N SER A 508 -31.64 9.24 -21.64
CA SER A 508 -31.94 10.27 -20.64
C SER A 508 -30.92 10.29 -19.52
N GLU A 509 -30.61 11.49 -19.03
CA GLU A 509 -29.76 11.72 -17.86
C GLU A 509 -30.42 12.68 -16.89
N THR A 510 -30.10 12.55 -15.60
CA THR A 510 -30.76 13.32 -14.52
C THR A 510 -29.74 13.98 -13.60
N LEU A 511 -29.89 15.30 -13.42
CA LEU A 511 -29.18 16.09 -12.43
C LEU A 511 -30.11 16.42 -11.27
N THR A 512 -29.71 16.10 -10.04
CA THR A 512 -30.37 16.61 -8.82
C THR A 512 -29.58 17.79 -8.26
N PHE A 513 -30.28 18.85 -7.87
CA PHE A 513 -29.68 20.06 -7.32
C PHE A 513 -30.60 20.73 -6.29
N LYS A 514 -30.07 21.72 -5.56
CA LYS A 514 -30.83 22.51 -4.59
C LYS A 514 -30.88 23.98 -4.98
N VAL A 515 -32.03 24.60 -4.75
CA VAL A 515 -32.21 26.05 -4.78
C VAL A 515 -32.31 26.54 -3.35
N ALA A 516 -31.49 27.51 -2.98
CA ALA A 516 -31.45 28.13 -1.65
C ALA A 516 -31.84 29.61 -1.72
N GLN A 517 -32.34 30.15 -0.61
CA GLN A 517 -32.73 31.56 -0.51
C GLN A 517 -31.52 32.49 -0.68
N MET A 518 -30.38 32.10 -0.12
CA MET A 518 -29.06 32.67 -0.39
C MET A 518 -28.11 31.49 -0.61
N ARG A 519 -27.21 31.61 -1.59
CA ARG A 519 -26.24 30.58 -1.90
C ARG A 519 -25.26 30.41 -0.73
N GLY A 520 -25.17 29.20 -0.16
CA GLY A 520 -24.22 28.90 0.91
C GLY A 520 -22.79 28.63 0.44
N ASP A 521 -22.61 28.29 -0.84
CA ASP A 521 -21.31 27.97 -1.45
C ASP A 521 -20.73 29.22 -2.15
N LEU A 522 -19.89 29.98 -1.43
CA LEU A 522 -19.25 31.21 -1.89
C LEU A 522 -18.05 30.92 -2.81
N GLY A 523 -18.20 30.11 -3.85
CA GLY A 523 -17.09 29.76 -4.74
C GLY A 523 -15.95 29.00 -4.04
N ARG A 524 -14.83 28.79 -4.74
CA ARG A 524 -13.71 28.00 -4.23
C ARG A 524 -12.36 28.47 -4.73
N THR A 525 -11.31 28.18 -3.96
CA THR A 525 -9.93 28.24 -4.45
C THR A 525 -9.60 26.93 -5.14
N THR A 526 -9.26 26.97 -6.43
CA THR A 526 -8.97 25.75 -7.20
C THR A 526 -7.55 25.77 -7.74
N ILE A 527 -6.87 24.64 -7.58
CA ILE A 527 -5.61 24.35 -8.27
C ILE A 527 -5.81 23.18 -9.24
N THR A 528 -5.06 23.17 -10.33
CA THR A 528 -5.14 22.13 -11.37
C THR A 528 -3.84 21.36 -11.45
N ASN A 529 -3.90 20.11 -11.91
CA ASN A 529 -2.71 19.38 -12.30
C ASN A 529 -1.93 20.09 -13.43
N GLY A 530 -0.83 20.77 -13.07
CA GLY A 530 0.02 21.49 -14.02
C GLY A 530 0.90 20.60 -14.91
N ARG A 531 0.98 19.29 -14.67
CA ARG A 531 1.80 18.37 -15.47
C ARG A 531 1.06 17.75 -16.65
N LEU A 532 -0.27 17.86 -16.69
CA LEU A 532 -1.09 17.11 -17.63
C LEU A 532 -0.70 17.34 -19.11
N ALA A 533 -0.39 18.58 -19.48
CA ALA A 533 0.07 18.93 -20.82
C ALA A 533 1.44 18.30 -21.16
N GLU A 534 2.37 18.30 -20.20
CA GLU A 534 3.69 17.70 -20.39
C GLU A 534 3.59 16.17 -20.43
N ASP A 535 2.83 15.57 -19.52
CA ASP A 535 2.57 14.13 -19.48
C ASP A 535 1.96 13.66 -20.82
N ALA A 536 1.08 14.44 -21.43
CA ALA A 536 0.54 14.16 -22.76
C ALA A 536 1.61 14.23 -23.85
N ARG A 537 2.42 15.31 -23.89
CA ARG A 537 3.53 15.45 -24.86
C ARG A 537 4.55 14.33 -24.75
N GLN A 538 4.79 13.83 -23.55
CA GLN A 538 5.77 12.78 -23.26
C GLN A 538 5.20 11.36 -23.36
N GLY A 539 3.93 11.19 -23.79
CA GLY A 539 3.30 9.88 -23.98
C GLY A 539 2.86 9.17 -22.69
N TRP A 540 2.90 9.83 -21.52
CA TRP A 540 2.48 9.24 -20.26
C TRP A 540 0.98 8.95 -20.20
N LEU A 541 0.15 9.77 -20.86
CA LEU A 541 -1.31 9.54 -20.88
C LEU A 541 -1.67 8.28 -21.68
N ASP A 542 -1.03 8.08 -22.84
CA ASP A 542 -1.23 6.91 -23.69
C ASP A 542 -0.70 5.65 -22.99
N TYR A 543 0.47 5.73 -22.34
CA TYR A 543 1.00 4.65 -21.51
C TYR A 543 0.04 4.26 -20.37
N ARG A 544 -0.47 5.22 -19.58
CA ARG A 544 -1.40 4.94 -18.48
C ARG A 544 -2.71 4.33 -19.00
N ARG A 545 -3.22 4.81 -20.15
CA ARG A 545 -4.39 4.22 -20.82
C ARG A 545 -4.13 2.78 -21.24
N ALA A 546 -2.96 2.50 -21.82
CA ALA A 546 -2.57 1.15 -22.22
C ALA A 546 -2.48 0.19 -21.03
N LEU A 547 -2.01 0.65 -19.87
CA LEU A 547 -2.01 -0.16 -18.65
C LEU A 547 -3.43 -0.53 -18.23
N CYS A 548 -4.39 0.40 -18.33
CA CYS A 548 -5.80 0.12 -18.06
C CYS A 548 -6.40 -0.89 -19.05
N GLU A 549 -6.08 -0.79 -20.34
CA GLU A 549 -6.51 -1.75 -21.36
C GLU A 549 -5.93 -3.14 -21.13
N ALA A 550 -4.62 -3.22 -20.88
CA ALA A 550 -3.92 -4.47 -20.62
C ALA A 550 -4.41 -5.14 -19.33
N GLY A 551 -4.67 -4.36 -18.27
CA GLY A 551 -5.23 -4.88 -17.02
C GLY A 551 -6.66 -5.41 -17.14
N GLN A 552 -7.38 -5.04 -18.20
CA GLN A 552 -8.68 -5.61 -18.58
C GLN A 552 -8.56 -6.70 -19.66
N ASN A 553 -7.34 -7.18 -19.92
CA ASN A 553 -7.03 -8.20 -20.92
C ASN A 553 -7.40 -7.81 -22.36
N ARG A 554 -7.46 -6.51 -22.68
CA ARG A 554 -7.73 -5.97 -24.03
C ARG A 554 -6.42 -5.60 -24.72
N LEU A 555 -5.60 -6.61 -25.01
CA LEU A 555 -4.24 -6.42 -25.54
C LEU A 555 -4.22 -5.71 -26.90
N GLU A 556 -5.23 -5.94 -27.74
CA GLU A 556 -5.37 -5.29 -29.06
C GLU A 556 -5.55 -3.77 -28.94
N ALA A 557 -6.17 -3.29 -27.86
CA ALA A 557 -6.31 -1.87 -27.59
C ALA A 557 -5.06 -1.30 -26.91
N ALA A 558 -4.39 -2.10 -26.07
CA ALA A 558 -3.22 -1.66 -25.31
C ALA A 558 -1.97 -1.44 -26.18
N ILE A 559 -1.73 -2.29 -27.17
CA ILE A 559 -0.50 -2.25 -27.98
C ILE A 559 -0.37 -0.96 -28.80
N PRO A 560 -1.37 -0.52 -29.58
CA PRO A 560 -1.29 0.73 -30.33
C PRO A 560 -1.04 1.95 -29.42
N LEU A 561 -1.65 1.97 -28.23
CA LEU A 561 -1.44 3.05 -27.26
C LEU A 561 0.00 3.11 -26.75
N LEU A 562 0.67 1.96 -26.58
CA LEU A 562 2.08 1.93 -26.21
C LEU A 562 2.98 2.36 -27.37
N GLU A 563 2.61 2.01 -28.60
CA GLU A 563 3.29 2.49 -29.80
C GLU A 563 3.17 4.01 -29.94
N ASP A 564 1.97 4.56 -29.73
CA ASP A 564 1.73 6.01 -29.74
C ASP A 564 2.54 6.71 -28.63
N ALA A 565 2.57 6.13 -27.43
CA ALA A 565 3.39 6.62 -26.33
C ALA A 565 4.88 6.71 -26.70
N LEU A 566 5.42 5.67 -27.36
CA LEU A 566 6.80 5.64 -27.83
C LEU A 566 7.04 6.53 -29.06
N GLY A 567 6.03 6.72 -29.90
CA GLY A 567 6.08 7.67 -31.01
C GLY A 567 6.22 9.11 -30.52
N ARG A 568 5.59 9.44 -29.38
CA ARG A 568 5.74 10.73 -28.70
C ARG A 568 7.06 10.86 -27.95
N ASN A 569 7.46 9.82 -27.22
CA ASN A 569 8.72 9.77 -26.50
C ASN A 569 9.41 8.40 -26.67
N PRO A 570 10.35 8.28 -27.61
CA PRO A 570 11.08 7.03 -27.82
C PRO A 570 11.89 6.56 -26.61
N ASN A 571 12.15 7.44 -25.64
CA ASN A 571 12.91 7.14 -24.42
C ASN A 571 12.02 6.77 -23.22
N LEU A 572 10.71 6.64 -23.40
CA LEU A 572 9.77 6.24 -22.33
C LEU A 572 9.95 4.76 -21.97
N GLY A 573 10.95 4.46 -21.15
CA GLY A 573 11.34 3.12 -20.67
C GLY A 573 10.15 2.24 -20.27
N PRO A 574 9.30 2.68 -19.33
CA PRO A 574 8.15 1.89 -18.88
C PRO A 574 7.18 1.49 -19.99
N ALA A 575 6.95 2.35 -20.99
CA ALA A 575 6.09 2.02 -22.12
C ALA A 575 6.74 0.97 -23.04
N ARG A 576 8.05 1.10 -23.30
CA ARG A 576 8.82 0.12 -24.07
C ARG A 576 8.79 -1.26 -23.42
N ASP A 577 9.06 -1.30 -22.13
CA ASP A 577 9.12 -2.55 -21.36
C ASP A 577 7.76 -3.22 -21.29
N LYS A 578 6.68 -2.44 -21.12
CA LYS A 578 5.32 -2.97 -21.17
C LYS A 578 4.98 -3.50 -22.57
N LEU A 579 5.34 -2.77 -23.63
CA LEU A 579 5.08 -3.19 -25.01
C LEU A 579 5.82 -4.50 -25.33
N ALA A 580 7.08 -4.60 -24.95
CA ALA A 580 7.89 -5.81 -25.11
C ALA A 580 7.24 -7.01 -24.41
N THR A 581 6.78 -6.84 -23.17
CA THR A 581 6.09 -7.90 -22.43
C THR A 581 4.81 -8.35 -23.14
N LEU A 582 4.01 -7.42 -23.65
CA LEU A 582 2.77 -7.76 -24.35
C LEU A 582 3.04 -8.42 -25.71
N LEU A 583 3.99 -7.92 -26.50
CA LEU A 583 4.35 -8.52 -27.79
C LEU A 583 4.93 -9.93 -27.62
N PHE A 584 5.73 -10.15 -26.57
CA PHE A 584 6.25 -11.47 -26.24
C PHE A 584 5.13 -12.46 -25.92
N GLN A 585 4.11 -12.05 -25.17
CA GLN A 585 2.91 -12.87 -24.90
C GLN A 585 2.15 -13.25 -26.19
N ARG A 586 2.29 -12.48 -27.28
CA ARG A 586 1.70 -12.78 -28.59
C ARG A 586 2.62 -13.59 -29.51
N GLY A 587 3.85 -13.89 -29.07
CA GLY A 587 4.86 -14.57 -29.88
C GLY A 587 5.54 -13.69 -30.92
N ASP A 588 5.47 -12.36 -30.80
CA ASP A 588 6.12 -11.45 -31.75
C ASP A 588 7.57 -11.13 -31.33
N HIS A 589 8.40 -12.18 -31.35
CA HIS A 589 9.79 -12.10 -30.91
C HIS A 589 10.64 -11.12 -31.74
N ALA A 590 10.32 -10.96 -33.03
CA ALA A 590 11.04 -10.04 -33.92
C ALA A 590 10.90 -8.58 -33.45
N ARG A 591 9.68 -8.15 -33.12
CA ARG A 591 9.45 -6.79 -32.63
C ARG A 591 9.98 -6.58 -31.23
N VAL A 592 9.91 -7.59 -30.36
CA VAL A 592 10.52 -7.51 -29.02
C VAL A 592 12.04 -7.33 -29.11
N ALA A 593 12.71 -8.08 -29.99
CA ALA A 593 14.14 -7.92 -30.22
C ALA A 593 14.50 -6.51 -30.74
N ALA A 594 13.70 -5.94 -31.64
CA ALA A 594 13.90 -4.56 -32.10
C ALA A 594 13.74 -3.51 -30.98
N LEU A 595 12.83 -3.73 -30.03
CA LEU A 595 12.70 -2.86 -28.86
C LEU A 595 13.93 -2.96 -27.95
N ALA A 596 14.53 -4.15 -27.81
CA ALA A 596 15.69 -4.39 -26.96
C ALA A 596 16.93 -3.55 -27.38
N ASP A 597 17.06 -3.17 -28.65
CA ASP A 597 18.18 -2.35 -29.13
C ASP A 597 18.22 -0.96 -28.49
N SER A 598 17.06 -0.41 -28.15
CA SER A 598 16.90 0.89 -27.49
C SER A 598 16.59 0.78 -25.99
N ALA A 599 16.53 -0.44 -25.45
CA ALA A 599 16.22 -0.66 -24.05
C ALA A 599 17.38 -0.22 -23.16
N THR A 600 17.07 0.61 -22.17
CA THR A 600 18.02 1.01 -21.12
C THR A 600 17.58 0.34 -19.83
N ILE A 601 18.45 -0.48 -19.23
CA ILE A 601 18.12 -1.15 -17.97
C ILE A 601 18.30 -0.17 -16.82
N ALA A 602 17.22 0.04 -16.06
CA ALA A 602 17.20 0.83 -14.85
C ALA A 602 16.89 -0.08 -13.65
N PRO A 603 17.18 0.36 -12.40
CA PRO A 603 16.89 -0.43 -11.20
C PRO A 603 15.42 -0.82 -11.03
N ASP A 604 14.50 -0.09 -11.67
CA ASP A 604 13.05 -0.30 -11.66
C ASP A 604 12.52 -1.00 -12.93
N THR A 605 13.39 -1.39 -13.87
CA THR A 605 12.98 -2.19 -15.03
C THR A 605 12.40 -3.53 -14.57
N GLY A 606 11.20 -3.85 -15.05
CA GLY A 606 10.47 -5.06 -14.65
C GLY A 606 11.14 -6.34 -15.15
N LEU A 607 11.21 -7.36 -14.28
CA LEU A 607 11.81 -8.67 -14.60
C LEU A 607 11.16 -9.32 -15.83
N ASP A 608 9.83 -9.24 -15.96
CA ASP A 608 9.11 -9.82 -17.10
C ASP A 608 9.56 -9.23 -18.44
N ALA A 609 9.84 -7.93 -18.49
CA ALA A 609 10.34 -7.27 -19.69
C ALA A 609 11.76 -7.71 -20.03
N ILE A 610 12.64 -7.84 -19.02
CA ILE A 610 13.99 -8.37 -19.21
C ILE A 610 13.94 -9.77 -19.80
N LEU A 611 13.17 -10.67 -19.18
CA LEU A 611 13.04 -12.04 -19.65
C LEU A 611 12.48 -12.08 -21.08
N ALA A 612 11.48 -11.26 -21.39
CA ALA A 612 10.95 -11.11 -22.74
C ALA A 612 12.02 -10.66 -23.74
N TYR A 613 12.85 -9.66 -23.41
CA TYR A 613 13.96 -9.22 -24.27
C TYR A 613 14.99 -10.32 -24.50
N LEU A 614 15.42 -11.00 -23.44
CA LEU A 614 16.44 -12.05 -23.52
C LEU A 614 15.97 -13.22 -24.39
N SER A 615 14.76 -13.72 -24.14
CA SER A 615 14.20 -14.82 -24.91
C SER A 615 13.96 -14.43 -26.37
N ALA A 616 13.46 -13.22 -26.64
CA ALA A 616 13.26 -12.75 -28.01
C ALA A 616 14.58 -12.55 -28.79
N LEU A 617 15.63 -12.02 -28.14
CA LEU A 617 16.96 -11.91 -28.75
C LEU A 617 17.55 -13.29 -29.05
N GLU A 618 17.38 -14.25 -28.16
CA GLU A 618 17.82 -15.64 -28.39
C GLU A 618 17.08 -16.30 -29.57
N GLU A 619 15.75 -16.16 -29.63
CA GLU A 619 14.94 -16.73 -30.71
C GLU A 619 15.20 -16.09 -32.07
N THR A 620 15.58 -14.81 -32.09
CA THR A 620 15.96 -14.10 -33.32
C THR A 620 17.44 -14.31 -33.69
N GLY A 621 18.16 -15.17 -32.96
CA GLY A 621 19.55 -15.54 -33.24
C GLY A 621 20.60 -14.53 -32.74
N GLN A 622 20.19 -13.52 -31.96
CA GLN A 622 21.03 -12.46 -31.41
C GLN A 622 21.57 -12.81 -30.01
N ARG A 623 22.06 -14.05 -29.82
CA ARG A 623 22.49 -14.57 -28.51
C ARG A 623 23.53 -13.71 -27.81
N SER A 624 24.53 -13.20 -28.54
CA SER A 624 25.58 -12.34 -27.95
C SER A 624 24.97 -11.08 -27.33
N ARG A 625 23.98 -10.50 -28.00
CA ARG A 625 23.26 -9.32 -27.51
C ARG A 625 22.39 -9.66 -26.29
N ALA A 626 21.75 -10.83 -26.29
CA ALA A 626 21.02 -11.32 -25.13
C ALA A 626 21.94 -11.45 -23.90
N ILE A 627 23.13 -12.02 -24.07
CA ILE A 627 24.12 -12.14 -22.98
C ILE A 627 24.55 -10.76 -22.48
N GLU A 628 24.87 -9.82 -23.38
CA GLU A 628 25.25 -8.45 -22.99
C GLU A 628 24.15 -7.75 -22.18
N LEU A 629 22.90 -7.79 -22.66
CA LEU A 629 21.77 -7.16 -21.99
C LEU A 629 21.49 -7.83 -20.64
N GLY A 630 21.57 -9.15 -20.58
CA GLY A 630 21.36 -9.92 -19.37
C GLY A 630 22.46 -9.72 -18.32
N GLU A 631 23.72 -9.56 -18.74
CA GLU A 631 24.82 -9.17 -17.84
C GLU A 631 24.59 -7.77 -17.23
N GLN A 632 24.10 -6.82 -18.03
CA GLN A 632 23.70 -5.49 -17.52
C GLN A 632 22.55 -5.60 -16.52
N ALA A 633 21.54 -6.42 -16.83
CA ALA A 633 20.40 -6.66 -15.94
C ALA A 633 20.83 -7.29 -14.61
N VAL A 634 21.70 -8.30 -14.63
CA VAL A 634 22.26 -8.93 -13.42
C VAL A 634 23.06 -7.93 -12.57
N ALA A 635 23.73 -6.96 -13.19
CA ALA A 635 24.51 -5.96 -12.47
C ALA A 635 23.66 -4.86 -11.82
N ILE A 636 22.50 -4.52 -12.41
CA ILE A 636 21.68 -3.36 -12.01
C ILE A 636 20.49 -3.77 -11.14
N LEU A 637 19.84 -4.90 -11.46
CA LEU A 637 18.59 -5.31 -10.83
C LEU A 637 18.83 -6.01 -9.50
N ALA A 638 17.78 -6.01 -8.66
CA ALA A 638 17.76 -6.83 -7.46
C ALA A 638 17.93 -8.32 -7.81
N PRO A 639 18.59 -9.13 -6.95
CA PRO A 639 18.79 -10.55 -7.21
C PRO A 639 17.48 -11.28 -7.49
N ALA A 640 17.38 -11.88 -8.68
CA ALA A 640 16.18 -12.57 -9.16
C ALA A 640 16.56 -13.95 -9.70
N GLY A 641 16.01 -15.01 -9.09
CA GLY A 641 16.33 -16.40 -9.44
C GLY A 641 16.03 -16.72 -10.90
N ALA A 642 14.88 -16.25 -11.41
CA ALA A 642 14.49 -16.47 -12.81
C ALA A 642 15.46 -15.83 -13.82
N LEU A 643 16.00 -14.65 -13.53
CA LEU A 643 17.01 -14.00 -14.38
C LEU A 643 18.32 -14.80 -14.41
N TYR A 644 18.75 -15.31 -13.26
CA TYR A 644 19.95 -16.14 -13.17
C TYR A 644 19.80 -17.47 -13.91
N GLU A 645 18.63 -18.11 -13.84
CA GLU A 645 18.36 -19.33 -14.61
C GLU A 645 18.37 -19.06 -16.12
N GLU A 646 17.76 -17.96 -16.57
CA GLU A 646 17.77 -17.59 -17.99
C GLU A 646 19.20 -17.31 -18.48
N MET A 647 19.99 -16.59 -17.68
CA MET A 647 21.41 -16.35 -17.96
C MET A 647 22.23 -17.64 -17.98
N ALA A 648 21.95 -18.59 -17.08
CA ALA A 648 22.61 -19.89 -17.08
C ALA A 648 22.34 -20.65 -18.39
N ALA A 649 21.10 -20.63 -18.88
CA ALA A 649 20.72 -21.25 -20.14
C ALA A 649 21.43 -20.60 -21.34
N LEU A 650 21.51 -19.26 -21.37
CA LEU A 650 22.24 -18.52 -22.40
C LEU A 650 23.74 -18.87 -22.39
N TYR A 651 24.37 -18.92 -21.21
CA TYR A 651 25.78 -19.29 -21.09
C TYR A 651 26.04 -20.73 -21.53
N GLU A 652 25.17 -21.67 -21.15
CA GLU A 652 25.30 -23.09 -21.53
C GLU A 652 25.22 -23.27 -23.06
N LYS A 653 24.23 -22.62 -23.69
CA LYS A 653 24.11 -22.61 -25.17
C LYS A 653 25.29 -21.93 -25.87
N SER A 654 25.99 -21.01 -25.20
CA SER A 654 27.21 -20.37 -25.73
C SER A 654 28.51 -21.12 -25.40
N GLY A 655 28.43 -22.29 -24.73
CA GLY A 655 29.59 -23.09 -24.35
C GLY A 655 30.33 -22.62 -23.10
N GLN A 656 29.79 -21.64 -22.36
CA GLN A 656 30.40 -21.04 -21.17
C GLN A 656 29.96 -21.77 -19.87
N GLY A 657 30.27 -23.07 -19.78
CA GLY A 657 29.76 -23.95 -18.71
C GLY A 657 30.08 -23.50 -17.27
N ALA A 658 31.25 -22.90 -17.04
CA ALA A 658 31.62 -22.38 -15.72
C ALA A 658 30.73 -21.21 -15.27
N ARG A 659 30.44 -20.27 -16.18
CA ARG A 659 29.55 -19.13 -15.90
C ARG A 659 28.09 -19.60 -15.75
N ALA A 660 27.67 -20.60 -16.54
CA ALA A 660 26.37 -21.21 -16.38
C ALA A 660 26.17 -21.82 -14.99
N GLN A 661 27.19 -22.53 -14.49
CA GLN A 661 27.15 -23.11 -13.13
C GLN A 661 27.11 -22.02 -12.05
N GLU A 662 27.90 -20.95 -12.19
CA GLU A 662 27.87 -19.82 -11.27
C GLU A 662 26.46 -19.20 -11.18
N MET A 663 25.80 -18.97 -12.31
CA MET A 663 24.45 -18.40 -12.33
C MET A 663 23.42 -19.35 -11.69
N ARG A 664 23.51 -20.67 -11.92
CA ARG A 664 22.65 -21.68 -11.24
C ARG A 664 22.84 -21.66 -9.73
N ASP A 665 24.07 -21.49 -9.26
CA ASP A 665 24.33 -21.43 -7.82
C ASP A 665 23.77 -20.14 -7.21
N ARG A 666 23.82 -19.01 -7.91
CA ARG A 666 23.13 -17.76 -7.51
C ARG A 666 21.60 -17.91 -7.51
N ALA A 667 21.03 -18.62 -8.48
CA ALA A 667 19.60 -18.93 -8.53
C ALA A 667 19.16 -19.75 -7.31
N ARG A 668 19.94 -20.78 -6.92
CA ARG A 668 19.64 -21.59 -5.71
C ARG A 668 19.68 -20.78 -4.42
N GLN A 669 20.59 -19.81 -4.33
CA GLN A 669 20.73 -18.94 -3.16
C GLN A 669 19.57 -17.95 -3.01
N THR A 670 18.87 -17.62 -4.10
CA THR A 670 17.75 -16.65 -4.11
C THR A 670 16.39 -17.29 -3.77
N GLY A 671 16.26 -18.62 -3.83
CA GLY A 671 15.19 -19.36 -3.15
C GLY A 671 13.78 -19.32 -3.77
N GLU A 672 13.61 -19.03 -5.06
CA GLU A 672 12.29 -19.07 -5.71
C GLU A 672 11.98 -20.44 -6.35
N PRO A 673 10.91 -21.14 -5.95
CA PRO A 673 10.45 -22.34 -6.63
C PRO A 673 9.69 -22.00 -7.93
N ARG A 674 10.05 -22.69 -9.01
CA ARG A 674 9.35 -22.67 -10.30
C ARG A 674 7.88 -23.11 -10.12
N LYS A 675 6.90 -22.30 -10.55
CA LYS A 675 5.59 -22.87 -10.95
C LYS A 675 5.83 -23.63 -12.26
N PRO A 676 5.48 -24.93 -12.34
CA PRO A 676 5.69 -25.69 -13.57
C PRO A 676 4.73 -25.19 -14.66
N THR A 677 5.28 -24.82 -15.81
CA THR A 677 4.55 -24.71 -17.07
C THR A 677 4.16 -26.11 -17.52
N THR A 678 2.87 -26.38 -17.62
CA THR A 678 2.32 -27.52 -18.36
C THR A 678 2.56 -27.28 -19.86
N ASN A 679 3.24 -28.24 -20.49
CA ASN A 679 3.35 -28.38 -21.95
C ASN A 679 2.00 -28.45 -22.64
#